data_AF-A0A8H5L4A4-F1
#
_entry.id   AF-A0A8H5L4A4-F1
#
_cell.length_a   1.000
_cell.length_b   1.000
_cell.length_c   1.000
_cell.angle_alpha   90.00
_cell.angle_beta   90.00
_cell.angle_gamma   90.00
#
_symmetry.space_group_name_H-M   'P 1'
#
loop_
_entity.id
_entity.type
_entity.pdbx_description
1 polymer ?
#
loop_
_entity_poly.entity_id
_entity_poly.type
_entity_poly.pdbx_seq_one_letter_code
_entity_poly.pdbx_strand_id
1 'polypeptide(L)'
;MDVAGLAIGIAGLYTACRDCYDFFTTVNAAQAESSAHLRELEIQQSILKAWGFHWQIQKEDGSDPAYSDHARRKRSKLHQYLLSNRFKAEGVFKTLSALADTLCNREKLIKRYGFQLQPTQAIQDASQSTDDILLMITDDKIENVKPVLEEVKKRLSMVKKLKWALKDKEKFKKLIADLRSHSESLYRLCPENAFESMNIYLTMECLARQESPDGLKWTSTLATEHARVDEESLVRQGYEVLASTATLKASVNKNRERKEDNDRSLPSIEAKKPEMRYLGKGLALFEDQVVYVEMRDYRGPPLDFTQEQKQRLKQRRKRELYLSLPAYKRPDMSQIDQYSSSEEDELIERVRPADPELHDLIKNFFDTFQGANMMKHVYGLDIVSMIDHKEGDDKGHCSILYKLPGKIGVQSRERPAENLKLRAPVTLQSLLQTKQKEGIRSMLGARFELARKLVRAVCLLHSSGWLHKNIRADSVIFFPEHVNRLQEDRYEIKIEIDVSKPSLMGYIFSRPDDIIIQTVPTSELIPETDILDSKKRKPKMSKKTSIWESLYGDSQVKRQRSTPRTAGIYGRNKLGKIASAGEAKETNISGFTLDYYQHPAKHADPKRLYRHAYDVYSLGILLIEVGLWENLKSDSDLDSDSDSDSDSDSASNPFHGEEDHYERRRQICRKYLDRLRWECGDTYADVVLSCLMIDSSDDEVAKASERELCGRIVADLENCQA
;
A
#
# COMPACT_ATOMS: atom_id res chain seq x y z
N MET A 1 -14.49 -0.18 43.43
CA MET A 1 -15.10 0.32 42.18
C MET A 1 -15.31 -0.86 41.24
N ASP A 2 -16.45 -0.95 40.55
CA ASP A 2 -16.64 -1.93 39.46
C ASP A 2 -15.58 -1.66 38.37
N VAL A 3 -14.88 -2.71 37.93
CA VAL A 3 -13.79 -2.61 36.96
C VAL A 3 -14.31 -2.12 35.59
N ALA A 4 -15.61 -2.27 35.31
CA ALA A 4 -16.26 -1.64 34.16
C ALA A 4 -16.20 -0.10 34.25
N GLY A 5 -16.46 0.46 35.43
CA GLY A 5 -16.35 1.89 35.68
C GLY A 5 -14.91 2.43 35.55
N LEU A 6 -13.92 1.60 35.85
CA LEU A 6 -12.50 1.95 35.73
C LEU A 6 -12.06 2.10 34.26
N ALA A 7 -12.35 1.11 33.41
CA ALA A 7 -11.97 1.16 32.00
C ALA A 7 -12.66 2.32 31.27
N ILE A 8 -13.93 2.59 31.59
CA ILE A 8 -14.68 3.74 31.07
C ILE A 8 -14.01 5.05 31.53
N GLY A 9 -13.60 5.14 32.80
CA GLY A 9 -12.91 6.31 33.33
C GLY A 9 -11.55 6.56 32.66
N ILE A 10 -10.76 5.50 32.42
CA ILE A 10 -9.48 5.58 31.70
C ILE A 10 -9.68 6.02 30.25
N ALA A 11 -10.69 5.47 29.56
CA ALA A 11 -11.05 5.90 28.21
C ALA A 11 -11.46 7.39 28.18
N GLY A 12 -12.27 7.83 29.16
CA GLY A 12 -12.62 9.23 29.32
C GLY A 12 -11.39 10.12 29.56
N LEU A 13 -10.45 9.68 30.39
CA LEU A 13 -9.22 10.44 30.67
C LEU A 13 -8.33 10.54 29.43
N TYR A 14 -8.22 9.45 28.65
CA TYR A 14 -7.57 9.47 27.35
C TYR A 14 -8.20 10.50 26.41
N THR A 15 -9.54 10.52 26.28
CA THR A 15 -10.21 11.50 25.43
C THR A 15 -9.96 12.94 25.87
N ALA A 16 -9.94 13.20 27.18
CA ALA A 16 -9.62 14.52 27.71
C ALA A 16 -8.15 14.93 27.43
N CYS A 17 -7.21 13.99 27.52
CA CYS A 17 -5.81 14.21 27.15
C CYS A 17 -5.66 14.55 25.67
N ARG A 18 -6.33 13.79 24.79
CA ARG A 18 -6.37 14.04 23.34
C ARG A 18 -6.90 15.44 23.05
N ASP A 19 -7.99 15.82 23.70
CA ASP A 19 -8.58 17.14 23.54
C ASP A 19 -7.69 18.27 24.11
N CYS A 20 -6.92 18.01 25.18
CA CYS A 20 -5.87 18.93 25.66
C CYS A 20 -4.79 19.12 24.56
N TYR A 21 -4.38 18.08 23.84
CA TYR A 21 -3.47 18.23 22.70
C TYR A 21 -4.09 19.02 21.55
N ASP A 22 -5.35 18.74 21.18
CA ASP A 22 -6.04 19.41 20.07
C ASP A 22 -6.06 20.93 20.28
N PHE A 23 -6.21 21.41 21.51
CA PHE A 23 -6.13 22.83 21.83
C PHE A 23 -4.80 23.49 21.39
N PHE A 24 -3.68 22.78 21.49
CA PHE A 24 -2.36 23.30 21.10
C PHE A 24 -2.02 23.03 19.62
N THR A 25 -2.62 22.02 18.98
CA THR A 25 -2.28 21.63 17.60
C THR A 25 -3.24 22.19 16.55
N THR A 26 -4.47 22.60 16.90
CA THR A 26 -5.47 23.12 15.93
C THR A 26 -5.29 24.60 15.56
N VAL A 27 -4.37 25.33 16.20
CA VAL A 27 -4.24 26.78 16.04
C VAL A 27 -3.22 27.15 14.95
N ASN A 28 -3.72 27.58 13.78
CA ASN A 28 -2.96 28.22 12.69
C ASN A 28 -2.37 29.62 13.03
N ALA A 29 -2.36 30.02 14.31
CA ALA A 29 -1.90 31.35 14.75
C ALA A 29 -0.46 31.35 15.27
N ALA A 30 0.34 30.36 14.89
CA ALA A 30 1.73 30.24 15.30
C ALA A 30 2.64 30.92 14.26
N GLN A 31 3.46 31.91 14.66
CA GLN A 31 4.44 32.58 13.80
C GLN A 31 5.36 31.54 13.11
N ALA A 32 5.82 31.78 11.89
CA ALA A 32 6.57 30.82 11.07
C ALA A 32 7.73 30.08 11.78
N GLU A 33 8.38 30.71 12.77
CA GLU A 33 9.46 30.12 13.60
C GLU A 33 9.00 29.12 14.69
N SER A 34 7.70 29.05 14.97
CA SER A 34 7.09 28.13 15.97
C SER A 34 6.63 26.80 15.38
N SER A 35 6.72 26.65 14.05
CA SER A 35 6.28 25.46 13.31
C SER A 35 7.01 24.18 13.72
N ALA A 36 8.33 24.23 13.93
CA ALA A 36 9.13 23.07 14.32
C ALA A 36 8.68 22.44 15.66
N HIS A 37 8.52 23.28 16.68
CA HIS A 37 8.10 22.85 18.01
C HIS A 37 6.63 22.39 18.04
N LEU A 38 5.77 23.00 17.21
CA LEU A 38 4.38 22.58 17.05
C LEU A 38 4.28 21.20 16.40
N ARG A 39 5.14 20.91 15.41
CA ARG A 39 5.24 19.59 14.78
C ARG A 39 5.72 18.50 15.74
N GLU A 40 6.67 18.81 16.64
CA GLU A 40 7.05 17.88 17.71
C GLU A 40 5.85 17.52 18.61
N LEU A 41 5.03 18.52 18.93
CA LEU A 41 3.82 18.33 19.73
C LEU A 41 2.77 17.50 18.98
N GLU A 42 2.60 17.73 17.68
CA GLU A 42 1.75 16.91 16.81
C GLU A 42 2.20 15.43 16.79
N ILE A 43 3.50 15.17 16.74
CA ILE A 43 4.02 13.80 16.82
C ILE A 43 3.68 13.17 18.18
N GLN A 44 3.85 13.89 19.29
CA GLN A 44 3.46 13.37 20.61
C GLN A 44 1.94 13.12 20.69
N GLN A 45 1.13 13.98 20.07
CA GLN A 45 -0.31 13.75 19.94
C GLN A 45 -0.60 12.48 19.13
N SER A 46 0.09 12.26 18.01
CA SER A 46 -0.08 11.07 17.18
C SER A 46 0.34 9.79 17.89
N ILE A 47 1.37 9.85 18.75
CA ILE A 47 1.76 8.71 19.62
C ILE A 47 0.62 8.37 20.60
N LEU A 48 0.02 9.39 21.23
CA LEU A 48 -1.14 9.15 22.09
C LEU A 48 -2.32 8.58 21.29
N LYS A 49 -2.59 9.10 20.08
CA LYS A 49 -3.63 8.57 19.19
C LYS A 49 -3.37 7.10 18.83
N ALA A 50 -2.13 6.73 18.51
CA ALA A 50 -1.74 5.35 18.25
C ALA A 50 -2.03 4.42 19.43
N TRP A 51 -1.74 4.87 20.65
CA TRP A 51 -2.09 4.14 21.87
C TRP A 51 -3.61 3.92 21.99
N GLY A 52 -4.41 4.98 21.84
CA GLY A 52 -5.87 4.86 21.91
C GLY A 52 -6.48 4.00 20.80
N PHE A 53 -5.88 4.06 19.61
CA PHE A 53 -6.24 3.24 18.46
C PHE A 53 -6.03 1.75 18.72
N HIS A 54 -4.85 1.35 19.23
CA HIS A 54 -4.57 -0.05 19.57
C HIS A 54 -5.62 -0.63 20.55
N TRP A 55 -6.06 0.21 21.49
CA TRP A 55 -7.05 -0.13 22.50
C TRP A 55 -8.50 0.00 22.04
N GLN A 56 -8.72 0.41 20.79
CA GLN A 56 -10.04 0.62 20.17
C GLN A 56 -10.91 1.58 20.98
N ILE A 57 -10.32 2.64 21.53
CA ILE A 57 -11.07 3.71 22.20
C ILE A 57 -11.74 4.53 21.09
N GLN A 58 -13.01 4.22 20.79
CA GLN A 58 -13.75 4.84 19.69
C GLN A 58 -13.78 6.37 19.82
N LYS A 59 -13.72 7.06 18.67
CA LYS A 59 -14.16 8.46 18.59
C LYS A 59 -15.68 8.46 18.77
N GLU A 60 -16.17 9.08 19.84
CA GLU A 60 -17.59 9.45 19.94
C GLU A 60 -17.89 10.57 18.94
N ASP A 61 -17.87 10.27 17.64
CA ASP A 61 -18.39 11.17 16.60
C ASP A 61 -19.75 10.64 16.13
N GLY A 62 -20.79 11.02 16.86
CA GLY A 62 -22.15 11.26 16.39
C GLY A 62 -22.79 10.34 15.33
N SER A 63 -22.69 9.02 15.45
CA SER A 63 -23.60 8.11 14.70
C SER A 63 -24.72 7.61 15.59
N ASP A 64 -25.92 7.67 15.02
CA ASP A 64 -27.25 7.45 15.59
C ASP A 64 -27.34 6.21 16.52
N PRO A 65 -27.88 6.31 17.75
CA PRO A 65 -27.89 5.22 18.72
C PRO A 65 -28.92 4.12 18.43
N ALA A 66 -29.48 4.05 17.21
CA ALA A 66 -30.67 3.26 16.93
C ALA A 66 -30.42 1.81 16.47
N TYR A 67 -29.18 1.37 16.18
CA TYR A 67 -28.92 -0.02 15.78
C TYR A 67 -27.64 -0.59 16.42
N SER A 68 -27.74 -0.96 17.70
CA SER A 68 -27.38 -2.31 18.20
C SER A 68 -27.14 -2.30 19.71
N ASP A 69 -28.17 -2.64 20.47
CA ASP A 69 -28.05 -2.96 21.91
C ASP A 69 -27.11 -4.16 22.17
N HIS A 70 -26.75 -4.92 21.12
CA HIS A 70 -25.74 -5.97 21.16
C HIS A 70 -24.27 -5.45 21.17
N ALA A 71 -23.98 -4.24 20.69
CA ALA A 71 -22.62 -3.68 20.70
C ALA A 71 -22.17 -3.19 22.09
N ARG A 72 -23.11 -2.84 22.98
CA ARG A 72 -22.82 -2.38 24.36
C ARG A 72 -22.25 -3.47 25.28
N ARG A 73 -22.25 -4.75 24.89
CA ARG A 73 -21.79 -5.87 25.74
C ARG A 73 -20.47 -6.52 25.32
N LYS A 74 -19.85 -6.15 24.19
CA LYS A 74 -18.45 -6.53 23.94
C LYS A 74 -17.55 -5.63 24.80
N ARG A 75 -17.12 -6.16 25.95
CA ARG A 75 -16.03 -5.60 26.75
C ARG A 75 -14.89 -5.18 25.81
N SER A 76 -14.51 -3.90 25.79
CA SER A 76 -13.45 -3.40 24.91
C SER A 76 -12.14 -4.16 25.15
N LYS A 77 -11.27 -4.24 24.14
CA LYS A 77 -9.93 -4.87 24.23
C LYS A 77 -9.16 -4.34 25.46
N LEU A 78 -9.23 -3.02 25.68
CA LEU A 78 -8.68 -2.36 26.86
C LEU A 78 -9.30 -2.88 28.15
N HIS A 79 -10.63 -2.98 28.22
CA HIS A 79 -11.32 -3.43 29.41
C HIS A 79 -10.92 -4.87 29.80
N GLN A 80 -10.82 -5.79 28.83
CA GLN A 80 -10.34 -7.15 29.08
C GLN A 80 -8.88 -7.17 29.57
N TYR A 81 -8.01 -6.37 28.96
CA TYR A 81 -6.61 -6.30 29.36
C TYR A 81 -6.41 -5.74 30.77
N LEU A 82 -7.10 -4.65 31.10
CA LEU A 82 -7.00 -3.98 32.40
C LEU A 82 -7.63 -4.82 33.53
N LEU A 83 -8.68 -5.61 33.23
CA LEU A 83 -9.24 -6.60 34.15
C LEU A 83 -8.18 -7.62 34.57
N SER A 84 -7.45 -8.17 33.60
CA SER A 84 -6.42 -9.18 33.84
C SER A 84 -5.13 -8.60 34.43
N ASN A 85 -4.92 -7.27 34.36
CA ASN A 85 -3.68 -6.61 34.75
C ASN A 85 -3.93 -5.37 35.63
N ARG A 86 -4.40 -5.58 36.86
CA ARG A 86 -4.78 -4.47 37.78
C ARG A 86 -3.65 -3.46 38.04
N PHE A 87 -2.41 -3.93 38.22
CA PHE A 87 -1.26 -3.04 38.43
C PHE A 87 -0.97 -2.16 37.21
N LYS A 88 -1.12 -2.72 36.00
CA LYS A 88 -0.96 -1.95 34.77
C LYS A 88 -2.08 -0.92 34.61
N ALA A 89 -3.31 -1.24 35.04
CA ALA A 89 -4.42 -0.29 35.05
C ALA A 89 -4.14 0.93 35.94
N GLU A 90 -3.54 0.71 37.11
CA GLU A 90 -3.10 1.82 37.98
C GLU A 90 -1.99 2.64 37.32
N GLY A 91 -1.01 1.99 36.70
CA GLY A 91 0.03 2.66 35.93
C GLY A 91 -0.54 3.54 34.83
N VAL A 92 -1.45 2.99 33.99
CA VAL A 92 -2.07 3.73 32.88
C VAL A 92 -2.85 4.93 33.40
N PHE A 93 -3.62 4.76 34.48
CA PHE A 93 -4.35 5.84 35.12
C PHE A 93 -3.42 6.96 35.62
N LYS A 94 -2.34 6.60 36.33
CA LYS A 94 -1.37 7.57 36.85
C LYS A 94 -0.65 8.32 35.71
N THR A 95 -0.24 7.61 34.67
CA THR A 95 0.42 8.21 33.51
C THR A 95 -0.49 9.16 32.74
N LEU A 96 -1.73 8.77 32.45
CA LEU A 96 -2.70 9.66 31.78
C LEU A 96 -3.05 10.87 32.64
N SER A 97 -3.14 10.71 33.96
CA SER A 97 -3.40 11.82 34.87
C SER A 97 -2.23 12.80 34.91
N ALA A 98 -1.00 12.29 34.93
CA ALA A 98 0.21 13.11 34.87
C ALA A 98 0.33 13.85 33.52
N LEU A 99 0.00 13.18 32.41
CA LEU A 99 -0.05 13.78 31.08
C LEU A 99 -1.11 14.88 31.00
N ALA A 100 -2.32 14.65 31.52
CA ALA A 100 -3.37 15.65 31.61
C ALA A 100 -2.92 16.86 32.46
N ASP A 101 -2.27 16.65 33.59
CA ASP A 101 -1.76 17.75 34.42
C ASP A 101 -0.65 18.53 33.69
N THR A 102 0.27 17.86 33.00
CA THR A 102 1.29 18.52 32.17
C THR A 102 0.67 19.44 31.11
N LEU A 103 -0.42 19.01 30.45
CA LEU A 103 -1.05 19.76 29.36
C LEU A 103 -2.05 20.82 29.82
N CYS A 104 -2.70 20.63 30.96
CA CYS A 104 -3.87 21.42 31.36
C CYS A 104 -3.66 22.19 32.69
N ASN A 105 -2.48 22.08 33.33
CA ASN A 105 -2.11 22.89 34.51
C ASN A 105 -1.56 24.27 34.10
N ARG A 106 -2.35 25.31 34.31
CA ARG A 106 -2.03 26.71 33.95
C ARG A 106 -0.69 27.19 34.53
N GLU A 107 -0.41 26.90 35.79
CA GLU A 107 0.81 27.36 36.45
C GLU A 107 2.05 26.69 35.84
N LYS A 108 1.99 25.38 35.60
CA LYS A 108 3.07 24.65 34.93
C LYS A 108 3.28 25.14 33.50
N LEU A 109 2.21 25.34 32.73
CA LEU A 109 2.27 25.90 31.38
C LEU A 109 3.01 27.25 31.34
N ILE A 110 2.68 28.17 32.24
CA ILE A 110 3.30 29.50 32.27
C ILE A 110 4.72 29.46 32.83
N LYS A 111 4.92 28.89 34.03
CA LYS A 111 6.19 28.98 34.77
C LYS A 111 7.25 28.01 34.25
N ARG A 112 6.86 26.74 34.04
CA ARG A 112 7.78 25.63 33.69
C ARG A 112 7.97 25.48 32.18
N TYR A 113 6.88 25.64 31.41
CA TYR A 113 6.89 25.37 29.96
C TYR A 113 6.92 26.62 29.07
N GLY A 114 6.78 27.82 29.64
CA GLY A 114 7.05 29.07 28.92
C GLY A 114 5.91 29.56 28.02
N PHE A 115 4.66 29.18 28.30
CA PHE A 115 3.49 29.68 27.58
C PHE A 115 3.05 31.06 28.10
N GLN A 116 2.58 31.90 27.18
CA GLN A 116 1.83 33.10 27.47
C GLN A 116 0.35 32.85 27.17
N LEU A 117 -0.52 32.95 28.18
CA LEU A 117 -1.96 32.70 28.06
C LEU A 117 -2.74 34.02 28.23
N GLN A 118 -3.59 34.36 27.27
CA GLN A 118 -4.47 35.55 27.31
C GLN A 118 -5.95 35.15 27.20
N PRO A 119 -6.88 35.84 27.88
CA PRO A 119 -8.31 35.60 27.71
C PRO A 119 -8.78 35.90 26.27
N THR A 120 -9.67 35.07 25.73
CA THR A 120 -10.18 35.22 24.35
C THR A 120 -11.25 36.32 24.23
N GLN A 121 -11.87 36.74 25.34
CA GLN A 121 -12.82 37.85 25.42
C GLN A 121 -12.43 38.83 26.53
N ALA A 122 -12.64 40.14 26.30
CA ALA A 122 -12.58 41.15 27.35
C ALA A 122 -13.76 40.92 28.30
N ILE A 123 -13.49 40.33 29.47
CA ILE A 123 -14.49 40.20 30.52
C ILE A 123 -14.69 41.60 31.12
N GLN A 124 -15.74 42.31 30.68
CA GLN A 124 -16.41 43.30 31.51
C GLN A 124 -17.17 42.52 32.58
N ASP A 125 -16.49 42.20 33.66
CA ASP A 125 -17.02 42.08 35.01
C ASP A 125 -15.91 41.54 35.90
N ALA A 126 -15.20 42.51 36.48
CA ALA A 126 -14.34 42.29 37.62
C ALA A 126 -15.24 41.91 38.82
N SER A 127 -15.50 40.63 39.01
CA SER A 127 -15.68 39.97 40.32
C SER A 127 -16.29 38.59 40.15
N GLN A 128 -15.46 37.57 39.92
CA GLN A 128 -15.70 36.25 40.49
C GLN A 128 -14.44 35.39 40.47
N SER A 129 -13.92 35.21 41.69
CA SER A 129 -13.01 34.20 42.22
C SER A 129 -11.84 33.76 41.34
N THR A 130 -10.67 34.27 41.70
CA THR A 130 -9.41 33.52 41.74
C THR A 130 -9.57 32.28 42.64
N ASP A 131 -10.29 31.27 42.18
CA ASP A 131 -10.16 29.92 42.73
C ASP A 131 -8.91 29.29 42.10
N ASP A 132 -7.76 29.77 42.55
CA ASP A 132 -6.49 29.03 42.55
C ASP A 132 -6.68 27.82 43.49
N ILE A 133 -7.47 26.85 43.05
CA ILE A 133 -7.46 25.54 43.68
C ILE A 133 -6.19 24.85 43.20
N LEU A 134 -5.15 25.08 43.99
CA LEU A 134 -3.91 24.33 44.03
C LEU A 134 -4.21 22.87 44.43
N LEU A 135 -4.86 22.09 43.57
CA LEU A 135 -4.99 20.66 43.75
C LEU A 135 -4.05 19.98 42.77
N MET A 136 -2.83 19.73 43.26
CA MET A 136 -1.99 18.71 42.68
C MET A 136 -2.82 17.43 42.54
N ILE A 137 -2.76 16.77 41.39
CA ILE A 137 -3.19 15.37 41.30
C ILE A 137 -2.14 14.56 42.10
N THR A 138 -2.27 14.55 43.42
CA THR A 138 -1.34 13.83 44.32
C THR A 138 -1.72 12.37 44.37
N ASP A 139 -0.83 11.53 43.84
CA ASP A 139 -0.71 10.08 44.06
C ASP A 139 -2.04 9.35 44.32
N ASP A 140 -3.00 9.61 43.45
CA ASP A 140 -4.38 9.19 43.64
C ASP A 140 -4.51 7.67 43.42
N LYS A 141 -5.15 7.01 44.38
CA LYS A 141 -5.52 5.59 44.26
C LYS A 141 -6.43 5.44 43.04
N ILE A 142 -6.36 4.28 42.37
CA ILE A 142 -7.17 3.95 41.19
C ILE A 142 -8.69 4.09 41.40
N GLU A 143 -9.15 4.27 42.64
CA GLU A 143 -10.54 4.52 43.01
C GLU A 143 -11.00 5.97 42.74
N ASN A 144 -10.08 6.87 42.40
CA ASN A 144 -10.34 8.29 42.14
C ASN A 144 -10.43 8.65 40.64
N VAL A 145 -10.59 7.68 39.73
CA VAL A 145 -10.60 7.98 38.28
C VAL A 145 -11.68 8.97 37.87
N LYS A 146 -12.90 8.83 38.41
CA LYS A 146 -14.01 9.75 38.11
C LYS A 146 -13.77 11.19 38.57
N PRO A 147 -13.42 11.47 39.84
CA PRO A 147 -13.15 12.85 40.27
C PRO A 147 -11.97 13.47 39.51
N VAL A 148 -10.91 12.70 39.23
CA VAL A 148 -9.78 13.18 38.42
C VAL A 148 -10.22 13.54 37.00
N LEU A 149 -11.03 12.71 36.35
CA LEU A 149 -11.56 12.98 35.02
C LEU A 149 -12.38 14.28 34.97
N GLU A 150 -13.27 14.49 35.94
CA GLU A 150 -14.10 15.71 35.99
C GLU A 150 -13.26 16.96 36.26
N GLU A 151 -12.24 16.87 37.10
CA GLU A 151 -11.28 17.96 37.31
C GLU A 151 -10.48 18.28 36.03
N VAL A 152 -10.00 17.26 35.31
CA VAL A 152 -9.28 17.46 34.03
C VAL A 152 -10.20 18.12 33.00
N LYS A 153 -11.46 17.69 32.87
CA LYS A 153 -12.44 18.32 31.97
C LYS A 153 -12.69 19.78 32.35
N LYS A 154 -12.80 20.09 33.65
CA LYS A 154 -12.94 21.46 34.16
C LYS A 154 -11.74 22.33 33.77
N ARG A 155 -10.51 21.85 34.00
CA ARG A 155 -9.27 22.55 33.61
C ARG A 155 -9.20 22.77 32.11
N LEU A 156 -9.49 21.74 31.31
CA LEU A 156 -9.52 21.82 29.86
C LEU A 156 -10.52 22.88 29.37
N SER A 157 -11.73 22.95 29.96
CA SER A 157 -12.73 23.98 29.62
C SER A 157 -12.21 25.39 29.90
N MET A 158 -11.45 25.58 30.99
CA MET A 158 -10.82 26.87 31.29
C MET A 158 -9.70 27.21 30.29
N VAL A 159 -8.85 26.24 29.96
CA VAL A 159 -7.74 26.41 29.00
C VAL A 159 -8.25 26.74 27.60
N LYS A 160 -9.32 26.07 27.14
CA LYS A 160 -9.96 26.34 25.84
C LYS A 160 -10.50 27.78 25.68
N LYS A 161 -10.72 28.51 26.78
CA LYS A 161 -11.12 29.94 26.76
C LYS A 161 -9.94 30.90 26.58
N LEU A 162 -8.71 30.41 26.53
CA LEU A 162 -7.49 31.21 26.45
C LEU A 162 -6.86 31.13 25.06
N LYS A 163 -6.32 32.25 24.58
CA LYS A 163 -5.33 32.29 23.50
C LYS A 163 -3.95 32.02 24.08
N TRP A 164 -3.09 31.35 23.33
CA TRP A 164 -1.75 31.03 23.78
C TRP A 164 -0.69 31.49 22.77
N ALA A 165 0.52 31.80 23.27
CA ALA A 165 1.71 32.06 22.47
C ALA A 165 2.94 31.47 23.17
N LEU A 166 3.94 31.06 22.40
CA LEU A 166 5.18 30.52 22.94
C LEU A 166 6.18 31.64 23.23
N LYS A 167 6.59 31.80 24.49
CA LYS A 167 7.56 32.83 24.91
C LYS A 167 8.99 32.32 25.02
N ASP A 168 9.17 31.07 25.46
CA ASP A 168 10.49 30.50 25.79
C ASP A 168 10.64 29.11 25.14
N LYS A 169 11.49 29.04 24.09
CA LYS A 169 11.72 27.83 23.30
C LYS A 169 12.41 26.73 24.13
N GLU A 170 13.32 27.08 25.04
CA GLU A 170 14.03 26.10 25.87
C GLU A 170 13.13 25.49 26.95
N LYS A 171 12.21 26.29 27.50
CA LYS A 171 11.18 25.75 28.40
C LYS A 171 10.18 24.86 27.68
N PHE A 172 9.87 25.12 26.41
CA PHE A 172 9.01 24.25 25.62
C PHE A 172 9.64 22.89 25.33
N LYS A 173 10.95 22.82 25.07
CA LYS A 173 11.65 21.53 24.96
C LYS A 173 11.47 20.66 26.22
N LYS A 174 11.36 21.27 27.41
CA LYS A 174 11.04 20.56 28.65
C LYS A 174 9.62 19.99 28.64
N LEU A 175 8.64 20.68 28.03
CA LEU A 175 7.31 20.13 27.82
C LEU A 175 7.37 18.88 26.95
N ILE A 176 8.05 18.97 25.80
CA ILE A 176 8.18 17.83 24.87
C ILE A 176 8.89 16.64 25.54
N ALA A 177 9.92 16.90 26.34
CA ALA A 177 10.60 15.86 27.12
C ALA A 177 9.67 15.20 28.16
N ASP A 178 8.91 15.98 28.92
CA ASP A 178 7.93 15.46 29.89
C ASP A 178 6.82 14.64 29.18
N LEU A 179 6.29 15.14 28.04
CA LEU A 179 5.28 14.43 27.24
C LEU A 179 5.80 13.12 26.66
N ARG A 180 7.07 13.08 26.23
CA ARG A 180 7.73 11.87 25.76
C ARG A 180 7.88 10.84 26.88
N SER A 181 8.28 11.27 28.07
CA SER A 181 8.40 10.37 29.22
C SER A 181 7.06 9.73 29.59
N HIS A 182 5.96 10.50 29.51
CA HIS A 182 4.61 9.98 29.71
C HIS A 182 4.19 9.00 28.60
N SER A 183 4.44 9.32 27.33
CA SER A 183 4.08 8.43 26.21
C SER A 183 4.88 7.13 26.24
N GLU A 184 6.15 7.17 26.59
CA GLU A 184 6.97 5.97 26.79
C GLU A 184 6.46 5.11 27.96
N SER A 185 6.05 5.76 29.06
CA SER A 185 5.43 5.05 30.18
C SER A 185 4.14 4.34 29.76
N LEU A 186 3.31 4.95 28.89
CA LEU A 186 2.14 4.28 28.32
C LEU A 186 2.51 3.07 27.45
N TYR A 187 3.57 3.19 26.64
CA TYR A 187 4.08 2.09 25.81
C TYR A 187 4.58 0.92 26.67
N ARG A 188 5.35 1.18 27.74
CA ARG A 188 5.84 0.14 28.68
C ARG A 188 4.70 -0.64 29.36
N LEU A 189 3.50 -0.06 29.44
CA LEU A 189 2.31 -0.68 30.04
C LEU A 189 1.49 -1.50 29.04
N CYS A 190 1.78 -1.41 27.74
CA CYS A 190 1.17 -2.23 26.70
C CYS A 190 1.76 -3.66 26.66
N PRO A 191 1.04 -4.63 26.08
CA PRO A 191 1.62 -5.93 25.76
C PRO A 191 2.62 -5.80 24.59
N GLU A 192 3.59 -6.71 24.51
CA GLU A 192 4.66 -6.63 23.50
C GLU A 192 4.15 -6.66 22.05
N ASN A 193 3.04 -7.37 21.81
CA ASN A 193 2.44 -7.45 20.49
C ASN A 193 1.76 -6.14 20.05
N ALA A 194 1.60 -5.14 20.93
CA ALA A 194 0.95 -3.87 20.58
C ALA A 194 1.85 -2.89 19.81
N PHE A 195 3.17 -3.03 19.92
CA PHE A 195 4.09 -1.99 19.47
C PHE A 195 4.04 -1.79 17.96
N GLU A 196 3.92 -2.87 17.19
CA GLU A 196 3.98 -2.82 15.74
C GLU A 196 2.76 -2.09 15.15
N SER A 197 1.54 -2.40 15.59
CA SER A 197 0.31 -1.70 15.18
C SER A 197 0.31 -0.22 15.58
N MET A 198 0.78 0.09 16.79
CA MET A 198 0.93 1.48 17.23
C MET A 198 1.93 2.24 16.36
N ASN A 199 3.08 1.65 16.01
CA ASN A 199 4.11 2.28 15.18
C ASN A 199 3.64 2.57 13.74
N ILE A 200 2.85 1.65 13.17
CA ILE A 200 2.27 1.82 11.84
C ILE A 200 1.17 2.88 11.87
N TYR A 201 0.28 2.84 12.85
CA TYR A 201 -0.75 3.88 13.00
C TYR A 201 -0.12 5.26 13.20
N LEU A 202 0.92 5.38 14.04
CA LEU A 202 1.67 6.62 14.23
C LEU A 202 2.18 7.16 12.89
N THR A 203 2.78 6.29 12.07
CA THR A 203 3.31 6.66 10.76
C THR A 203 2.19 7.14 9.83
N MET A 204 1.08 6.41 9.78
CA MET A 204 -0.10 6.76 8.98
C MET A 204 -0.68 8.11 9.39
N GLU A 205 -0.92 8.34 10.69
CA GLU A 205 -1.52 9.56 11.23
C GLU A 205 -0.62 10.78 10.97
N CYS A 206 0.69 10.66 11.21
CA CYS A 206 1.65 11.75 10.99
C CYS A 206 1.76 12.14 9.50
N LEU A 207 1.70 11.16 8.59
CA LEU A 207 1.87 11.41 7.16
C LEU A 207 0.57 11.74 6.43
N ALA A 208 -0.60 11.47 7.03
CA ALA A 208 -1.91 11.65 6.42
C ALA A 208 -2.23 13.08 5.97
N ARG A 209 -1.66 14.10 6.62
CA ARG A 209 -1.96 15.52 6.39
C ARG A 209 -0.79 16.30 5.79
N GLN A 210 0.35 15.64 5.56
CA GLN A 210 1.58 16.31 5.14
C GLN A 210 1.96 15.91 3.72
N GLU A 211 1.81 16.87 2.80
CA GLU A 211 2.15 16.69 1.39
C GLU A 211 3.36 17.53 0.95
N SER A 212 3.75 18.55 1.72
CA SER A 212 4.94 19.35 1.41
C SER A 212 6.21 18.50 1.51
N PRO A 213 7.04 18.42 0.44
CA PRO A 213 8.31 17.69 0.48
C PRO A 213 9.27 18.17 1.58
N ASP A 214 9.29 19.48 1.86
CA ASP A 214 10.15 20.05 2.90
C ASP A 214 9.64 19.72 4.31
N GLY A 215 8.31 19.75 4.50
CA GLY A 215 7.70 19.25 5.73
C GLY A 215 8.07 17.79 5.98
N LEU A 216 7.94 16.93 4.96
CA LEU A 216 8.22 15.50 5.06
C LEU A 216 9.70 15.20 5.36
N LYS A 217 10.62 15.91 4.72
CA LYS A 217 12.05 15.82 5.06
C LYS A 217 12.30 16.23 6.51
N TRP A 218 11.65 17.31 6.95
CA TRP A 218 11.78 17.77 8.34
C TRP A 218 11.28 16.71 9.33
N THR A 219 10.10 16.11 9.08
CA THR A 219 9.57 15.00 9.89
C THR A 219 10.53 13.82 9.93
N SER A 220 11.16 13.48 8.79
CA SER A 220 12.18 12.43 8.72
C SER A 220 13.41 12.75 9.59
N THR A 221 13.94 13.96 9.47
CA THR A 221 15.11 14.40 10.24
C THR A 221 14.82 14.35 11.74
N LEU A 222 13.68 14.91 12.17
CA LEU A 222 13.29 14.91 13.57
C LEU A 222 13.09 13.49 14.12
N ALA A 223 12.39 12.63 13.38
CA ALA A 223 12.18 11.24 13.80
C ALA A 223 13.52 10.48 13.87
N THR A 224 14.45 10.73 12.95
CA THR A 224 15.81 10.17 12.99
C THR A 224 16.58 10.63 14.21
N GLU A 225 16.52 11.92 14.55
CA GLU A 225 17.15 12.46 15.76
C GLU A 225 16.57 11.80 17.02
N HIS A 226 15.25 11.65 17.11
CA HIS A 226 14.61 10.99 18.25
C HIS A 226 14.95 9.50 18.35
N ALA A 227 15.12 8.80 17.22
CA ALA A 227 15.57 7.42 17.22
C ALA A 227 17.03 7.26 17.72
N ARG A 228 17.88 8.31 17.61
CA ARG A 228 19.28 8.29 18.06
C ARG A 228 19.47 8.65 19.52
N VAL A 229 18.62 9.53 20.06
CA VAL A 229 18.76 10.05 21.43
C VAL A 229 18.56 8.96 22.50
N ASP A 230 17.82 7.90 22.18
CA ASP A 230 17.36 6.95 23.18
C ASP A 230 17.43 5.51 22.65
N GLU A 231 18.62 4.91 22.73
CA GLU A 231 18.89 3.59 22.16
C GLU A 231 18.06 2.47 22.79
N GLU A 232 17.62 2.66 24.05
CA GLU A 232 16.81 1.71 24.84
C GLU A 232 15.30 1.98 24.75
N SER A 233 14.87 3.06 24.07
CA SER A 233 13.46 3.43 23.98
C SER A 233 12.62 2.41 23.20
N LEU A 234 11.48 2.00 23.77
CA LEU A 234 10.50 1.16 23.08
C LEU A 234 9.83 1.88 21.88
N VAL A 235 9.86 3.21 21.86
CA VAL A 235 9.26 4.03 20.78
C VAL A 235 10.25 4.26 19.63
N ARG A 236 11.53 3.91 19.81
CA ARG A 236 12.60 4.07 18.80
C ARG A 236 12.22 3.48 17.45
N GLN A 237 11.71 2.23 17.45
CA GLN A 237 11.30 1.56 16.22
C GLN A 237 10.19 2.34 15.49
N GLY A 238 9.25 2.95 16.23
CA GLY A 238 8.22 3.80 15.66
C GLY A 238 8.79 5.02 14.96
N TYR A 239 9.80 5.66 15.55
CA TYR A 239 10.49 6.79 14.92
C TYR A 239 11.30 6.36 13.68
N GLU A 240 11.96 5.20 13.69
CA GLU A 240 12.69 4.69 12.52
C GLU A 240 11.75 4.39 11.34
N VAL A 241 10.58 3.80 11.60
CA VAL A 241 9.54 3.54 10.59
C VAL A 241 8.96 4.87 10.07
N LEU A 242 8.68 5.83 10.96
CA LEU A 242 8.20 7.15 10.56
C LEU A 242 9.23 7.88 9.69
N ALA A 243 10.51 7.86 10.07
CA ALA A 243 11.57 8.56 9.34
C ALA A 243 11.78 8.01 7.92
N SER A 244 11.88 6.69 7.81
CA SER A 244 12.04 6.01 6.52
C SER A 244 10.82 6.22 5.61
N THR A 245 9.60 6.09 6.15
CA THR A 245 8.37 6.28 5.37
C THR A 245 8.16 7.75 4.97
N ALA A 246 8.50 8.70 5.85
CA ALA A 246 8.48 10.13 5.53
C ALA A 246 9.47 10.49 4.41
N THR A 247 10.66 9.88 4.44
CA THR A 247 11.66 10.03 3.37
C THR A 247 11.16 9.49 2.04
N LEU A 248 10.54 8.31 2.06
CA LEU A 248 9.91 7.73 0.86
C LEU A 248 8.80 8.64 0.33
N LYS A 249 7.88 9.10 1.18
CA LYS A 249 6.81 10.04 0.80
C LYS A 249 7.36 11.34 0.21
N ALA A 250 8.44 11.88 0.77
CA ALA A 250 9.10 13.07 0.23
C ALA A 250 9.67 12.82 -1.18
N SER A 251 10.22 11.63 -1.42
CA SER A 251 10.70 11.19 -2.74
C SER A 251 9.54 11.07 -3.75
N VAL A 252 8.45 10.44 -3.34
CA VAL A 252 7.21 10.30 -4.13
C VAL A 252 6.69 11.67 -4.56
N ASN A 253 6.53 12.60 -3.61
CA ASN A 253 5.97 13.91 -3.88
C ASN A 253 6.91 14.76 -4.77
N LYS A 254 8.22 14.67 -4.55
CA LYS A 254 9.22 15.35 -5.40
C LYS A 254 9.20 14.86 -6.85
N ASN A 255 9.09 13.54 -7.07
CA ASN A 255 9.09 12.99 -8.44
C ASN A 255 7.73 13.13 -9.13
N ARG A 256 6.65 13.33 -8.38
CA ARG A 256 5.33 13.65 -8.93
C ARG A 256 5.30 14.99 -9.68
N GLU A 257 5.98 16.00 -9.15
CA GLU A 257 6.04 17.36 -9.72
C GLU A 257 6.95 17.47 -10.96
N ARG A 258 7.82 16.48 -11.20
CA ARG A 258 8.80 16.48 -12.32
C ARG A 258 8.21 16.17 -13.70
N LYS A 259 6.88 16.04 -13.82
CA LYS A 259 6.21 15.74 -15.11
C LYS A 259 6.43 16.80 -16.19
N GLU A 260 6.95 18.00 -15.86
CA GLU A 260 7.10 19.11 -16.82
C GLU A 260 8.52 19.32 -17.41
N ASP A 261 9.57 18.65 -16.89
CA ASP A 261 10.97 18.96 -17.25
C ASP A 261 11.74 17.85 -18.00
N ASN A 262 11.02 16.87 -18.59
CA ASN A 262 11.62 15.71 -19.24
C ASN A 262 12.12 15.96 -20.68
N ASP A 263 12.96 16.99 -20.87
CA ASP A 263 13.89 17.08 -22.01
C ASP A 263 15.36 16.99 -21.56
N ARG A 264 15.61 16.40 -20.39
CA ARG A 264 16.96 15.93 -20.03
C ARG A 264 17.20 14.57 -20.66
N SER A 265 17.68 14.63 -21.90
CA SER A 265 18.51 13.60 -22.49
C SER A 265 19.49 13.06 -21.43
N LEU A 266 19.39 11.75 -21.15
CA LEU A 266 20.44 11.03 -20.44
C LEU A 266 21.75 11.34 -21.18
N PRO A 267 22.85 11.70 -20.49
CA PRO A 267 24.08 11.95 -21.20
C PRO A 267 24.47 10.67 -21.93
N SER A 268 24.45 10.74 -23.26
CA SER A 268 25.05 9.77 -24.17
C SER A 268 26.56 9.81 -23.98
N ILE A 269 27.03 9.41 -22.80
CA ILE A 269 28.39 8.96 -22.64
C ILE A 269 28.40 7.59 -23.32
N GLU A 270 29.35 7.37 -24.22
CA GLU A 270 29.71 6.05 -24.74
C GLU A 270 30.19 5.17 -23.57
N ALA A 271 29.28 4.81 -22.67
CA ALA A 271 29.50 3.87 -21.61
C ALA A 271 29.48 2.49 -22.27
N LYS A 272 30.56 1.71 -22.09
CA LYS A 272 30.60 0.28 -22.40
C LYS A 272 29.24 -0.33 -22.04
N LYS A 273 28.53 -0.95 -22.99
CA LYS A 273 27.29 -1.67 -22.71
C LYS A 273 27.60 -2.59 -21.52
N PRO A 274 26.99 -2.38 -20.34
CA PRO A 274 27.30 -3.18 -19.18
C PRO A 274 26.95 -4.64 -19.51
N GLU A 275 27.93 -5.52 -19.36
CA GLU A 275 27.79 -6.91 -19.78
C GLU A 275 26.91 -7.65 -18.75
N MET A 276 25.64 -7.84 -19.11
CA MET A 276 24.70 -8.61 -18.29
C MET A 276 24.63 -10.04 -18.79
N ARG A 277 24.96 -11.00 -17.91
CA ARG A 277 24.89 -12.44 -18.23
C ARG A 277 23.79 -13.11 -17.42
N TYR A 278 22.71 -13.53 -18.08
CA TYR A 278 21.63 -14.25 -17.43
C TYR A 278 22.08 -15.62 -16.92
N LEU A 279 21.76 -15.91 -15.66
CA LEU A 279 22.03 -17.19 -14.97
C LEU A 279 20.78 -18.08 -14.90
N GLY A 280 19.60 -17.52 -15.20
CA GLY A 280 18.29 -18.19 -15.20
C GLY A 280 17.50 -17.97 -13.90
N LYS A 281 16.19 -18.30 -13.93
CA LYS A 281 15.25 -18.08 -12.80
C LYS A 281 15.29 -16.66 -12.22
N GLY A 282 15.33 -15.65 -13.11
CA GLY A 282 15.38 -14.24 -12.72
C GLY A 282 16.74 -13.76 -12.19
N LEU A 283 17.79 -14.58 -12.20
CA LEU A 283 19.14 -14.16 -11.78
C LEU A 283 20.01 -13.76 -12.98
N ALA A 284 20.84 -12.75 -12.78
CA ALA A 284 21.87 -12.33 -13.73
C ALA A 284 23.17 -11.93 -13.01
N LEU A 285 24.28 -12.03 -13.73
CA LEU A 285 25.56 -11.41 -13.36
C LEU A 285 25.62 -10.02 -14.00
N PHE A 286 25.84 -8.99 -13.19
CA PHE A 286 25.97 -7.60 -13.61
C PHE A 286 27.13 -6.98 -12.82
N GLU A 287 28.17 -6.51 -13.51
CA GLU A 287 29.37 -5.90 -12.89
C GLU A 287 29.98 -6.77 -11.77
N ASP A 288 30.17 -8.07 -12.04
CA ASP A 288 30.65 -9.09 -11.09
C ASP A 288 29.76 -9.34 -9.85
N GLN A 289 28.61 -8.68 -9.76
CA GLN A 289 27.60 -8.92 -8.73
C GLN A 289 26.44 -9.75 -9.28
N VAL A 290 25.91 -10.65 -8.45
CA VAL A 290 24.69 -11.40 -8.77
C VAL A 290 23.48 -10.56 -8.36
N VAL A 291 22.60 -10.31 -9.32
CA VAL A 291 21.38 -9.51 -9.16
C VAL A 291 20.14 -10.31 -9.51
N TYR A 292 19.01 -9.92 -8.92
CA TYR A 292 17.68 -10.35 -9.36
C TYR A 292 17.14 -9.37 -10.40
N VAL A 293 16.54 -9.88 -11.47
CA VAL A 293 16.08 -9.10 -12.62
C VAL A 293 14.57 -9.24 -12.74
N GLU A 294 13.87 -8.11 -12.62
CA GLU A 294 12.46 -8.00 -12.99
C GLU A 294 12.37 -7.25 -14.32
N MET A 295 11.68 -7.84 -15.29
CA MET A 295 11.55 -7.27 -16.63
C MET A 295 10.09 -6.95 -16.90
N ARG A 296 9.81 -5.75 -17.40
CA ARG A 296 8.47 -5.33 -17.81
C ARG A 296 8.45 -4.89 -19.26
N ASP A 297 7.48 -5.43 -19.98
CA ASP A 297 7.11 -4.98 -21.31
C ASP A 297 6.37 -3.64 -21.20
N TYR A 298 6.90 -2.60 -21.82
CA TYR A 298 6.25 -1.29 -21.88
C TYR A 298 5.62 -1.01 -23.25
N ARG A 299 5.47 -2.02 -24.11
CA ARG A 299 4.80 -1.85 -25.40
C ARG A 299 3.28 -1.94 -25.23
N GLY A 300 2.56 -1.06 -25.93
CA GLY A 300 1.09 -0.97 -25.86
C GLY A 300 0.38 -2.21 -26.42
N PRO A 301 -0.97 -2.25 -26.35
CA PRO A 301 -1.77 -3.29 -26.99
C PRO A 301 -1.48 -3.34 -28.50
N PRO A 302 -1.62 -4.52 -29.12
CA PRO A 302 -1.11 -4.73 -30.46
C PRO A 302 -1.90 -3.97 -31.54
N LEU A 303 -1.18 -3.70 -32.64
CA LEU A 303 -1.64 -3.44 -34.02
C LEU A 303 -1.58 -2.00 -34.51
N ASP A 304 -0.39 -1.57 -34.91
CA ASP A 304 -0.29 -0.72 -36.09
C ASP A 304 0.99 -1.04 -36.87
N PHE A 305 0.86 -1.16 -38.20
CA PHE A 305 2.03 -1.22 -39.08
C PHE A 305 2.81 0.08 -38.95
N THR A 306 4.14 0.03 -38.91
CA THR A 306 4.96 1.26 -38.99
C THR A 306 4.62 2.03 -40.26
N GLN A 307 4.91 3.34 -40.33
CA GLN A 307 4.60 4.11 -41.56
C GLN A 307 5.24 3.49 -42.80
N GLU A 308 6.47 2.96 -42.68
CA GLU A 308 7.16 2.22 -43.74
C GLU A 308 6.45 0.90 -44.09
N GLN A 309 6.01 0.13 -43.09
CA GLN A 309 5.25 -1.11 -43.32
C GLN A 309 3.88 -0.84 -43.95
N LYS A 310 3.20 0.25 -43.56
CA LYS A 310 1.94 0.73 -44.18
C LYS A 310 2.18 1.11 -45.65
N GLN A 311 3.29 1.77 -45.97
CA GLN A 311 3.68 2.10 -47.33
C GLN A 311 4.02 0.85 -48.16
N ARG A 312 4.81 -0.09 -47.61
CA ARG A 312 5.13 -1.38 -48.24
C ARG A 312 3.88 -2.23 -48.51
N LEU A 313 2.93 -2.28 -47.57
CA LEU A 313 1.64 -2.97 -47.76
C LEU A 313 0.77 -2.28 -48.82
N LYS A 314 0.76 -0.94 -48.85
CA LYS A 314 0.03 -0.17 -49.88
C LYS A 314 0.65 -0.39 -51.26
N GLN A 315 1.98 -0.50 -51.36
CA GLN A 315 2.71 -0.83 -52.58
C GLN A 315 2.45 -2.28 -53.02
N ARG A 316 2.51 -3.27 -52.10
CA ARG A 316 2.13 -4.67 -52.39
C ARG A 316 0.70 -4.78 -52.92
N ARG A 317 -0.28 -4.16 -52.24
CA ARG A 317 -1.69 -4.14 -52.69
C ARG A 317 -1.86 -3.50 -54.07
N LYS A 318 -1.15 -2.39 -54.37
CA LYS A 318 -1.17 -1.77 -55.70
C LYS A 318 -0.60 -2.71 -56.78
N ARG A 319 0.47 -3.44 -56.48
CA ARG A 319 1.10 -4.39 -57.41
C ARG A 319 0.25 -5.64 -57.62
N GLU A 320 -0.36 -6.19 -56.55
CA GLU A 320 -1.33 -7.29 -56.65
C GLU A 320 -2.54 -6.88 -57.49
N LEU A 321 -3.09 -5.68 -57.26
CA LEU A 321 -4.19 -5.13 -58.07
C LEU A 321 -3.79 -4.98 -59.54
N TYR A 322 -2.56 -4.51 -59.82
CA TYR A 322 -2.01 -4.41 -61.17
C TYR A 322 -1.83 -5.79 -61.84
N LEU A 323 -1.32 -6.78 -61.12
CA LEU A 323 -1.13 -8.14 -61.62
C LEU A 323 -2.47 -8.87 -61.84
N SER A 324 -3.50 -8.53 -61.06
CA SER A 324 -4.86 -9.06 -61.21
C SER A 324 -5.63 -8.50 -62.42
N LEU A 325 -5.15 -7.41 -63.03
CA LEU A 325 -5.74 -6.85 -64.25
C LEU A 325 -5.33 -7.67 -65.49
N PRO A 326 -6.26 -7.94 -66.43
CA PRO A 326 -5.96 -8.60 -67.70
C PRO A 326 -4.90 -7.82 -68.50
N ALA A 327 -3.99 -8.52 -69.17
CA ALA A 327 -2.80 -7.94 -69.80
C ALA A 327 -3.08 -6.74 -70.73
N TYR A 328 -4.23 -6.75 -71.41
CA TYR A 328 -4.67 -5.70 -72.34
C TYR A 328 -5.28 -4.45 -71.66
N LYS A 329 -5.46 -4.44 -70.34
CA LYS A 329 -5.96 -3.30 -69.53
C LYS A 329 -4.91 -2.74 -68.56
N ARG A 330 -3.65 -3.18 -68.65
CA ARG A 330 -2.57 -2.69 -67.79
C ARG A 330 -2.04 -1.35 -68.34
N PRO A 331 -2.08 -0.25 -67.57
CA PRO A 331 -1.49 1.02 -68.00
C PRO A 331 0.05 0.93 -68.11
N ASP A 332 0.62 1.82 -68.93
CA ASP A 332 2.04 1.86 -69.31
C ASP A 332 2.98 2.04 -68.09
N MET A 333 4.10 1.31 -68.12
CA MET A 333 4.96 0.95 -66.98
C MET A 333 6.00 2.01 -66.59
N SER A 334 5.85 3.26 -67.02
CA SER A 334 6.86 4.31 -66.85
C SER A 334 6.77 5.10 -65.53
N GLN A 335 5.83 4.77 -64.62
CA GLN A 335 5.65 5.47 -63.33
C GLN A 335 5.68 4.57 -62.09
N ILE A 336 6.05 3.30 -62.23
CA ILE A 336 6.29 2.41 -61.08
C ILE A 336 7.80 2.27 -60.96
N ASP A 337 8.38 3.03 -60.04
CA ASP A 337 9.80 3.07 -59.74
C ASP A 337 10.46 1.68 -59.70
N GLN A 338 11.66 1.60 -60.25
CA GLN A 338 12.59 0.48 -60.11
C GLN A 338 12.84 0.23 -58.62
N TYR A 339 12.31 -0.85 -58.07
CA TYR A 339 12.63 -1.28 -56.71
C TYR A 339 13.16 -2.72 -56.71
N SER A 340 14.31 -2.85 -56.05
CA SER A 340 15.16 -4.04 -55.96
C SER A 340 14.39 -5.29 -55.51
N SER A 341 14.59 -6.38 -56.27
CA SER A 341 14.02 -7.72 -56.07
C SER A 341 14.56 -8.45 -54.83
N SER A 342 15.37 -7.80 -53.99
CA SER A 342 16.12 -8.47 -52.91
C SER A 342 15.49 -8.41 -51.52
N GLU A 343 14.47 -7.59 -51.29
CA GLU A 343 13.77 -7.48 -49.98
C GLU A 343 12.39 -8.18 -49.96
N GLU A 344 12.12 -9.05 -50.95
CA GLU A 344 10.75 -9.44 -51.28
C GLU A 344 10.13 -10.55 -50.40
N ASP A 345 10.91 -11.24 -49.54
CA ASP A 345 10.43 -12.37 -48.73
C ASP A 345 10.38 -12.14 -47.20
N GLU A 346 10.70 -10.94 -46.70
CA GLU A 346 10.61 -10.69 -45.26
C GLU A 346 9.14 -10.58 -44.80
N LEU A 347 8.78 -11.41 -43.81
CA LEU A 347 7.51 -11.32 -43.10
C LEU A 347 7.36 -9.94 -42.48
N ILE A 348 6.32 -9.20 -42.86
CA ILE A 348 6.00 -7.90 -42.24
C ILE A 348 5.50 -8.17 -40.82
N GLU A 349 6.42 -8.16 -39.86
CA GLU A 349 6.11 -8.36 -38.45
C GLU A 349 5.39 -7.14 -37.88
N ARG A 350 4.27 -7.39 -37.20
CA ARG A 350 3.51 -6.37 -36.47
C ARG A 350 4.31 -5.98 -35.22
N VAL A 351 4.92 -4.80 -35.23
CA VAL A 351 5.66 -4.27 -34.07
C VAL A 351 4.69 -3.57 -33.14
N ARG A 352 4.72 -3.90 -31.84
CA ARG A 352 3.98 -3.14 -30.82
C ARG A 352 4.76 -1.87 -30.49
N PRO A 353 4.18 -0.66 -30.67
CA PRO A 353 4.87 0.57 -30.34
C PRO A 353 5.14 0.66 -28.83
N ALA A 354 6.23 1.31 -28.45
CA ALA A 354 6.52 1.65 -27.07
C ALA A 354 5.43 2.60 -26.54
N ASP A 355 4.90 2.30 -25.36
CA ASP A 355 3.98 3.19 -24.64
C ASP A 355 4.82 4.13 -23.75
N PRO A 356 4.89 5.43 -24.09
CA PRO A 356 5.70 6.39 -23.35
C PRO A 356 5.18 6.59 -21.92
N GLU A 357 3.87 6.51 -21.69
CA GLU A 357 3.30 6.68 -20.35
C GLU A 357 3.73 5.53 -19.44
N LEU A 358 3.76 4.31 -19.98
CA LEU A 358 4.17 3.12 -19.26
C LEU A 358 5.67 3.12 -18.95
N HIS A 359 6.48 3.58 -19.90
CA HIS A 359 7.93 3.77 -19.71
C HIS A 359 8.23 4.83 -18.64
N ASP A 360 7.55 5.97 -18.70
CA ASP A 360 7.68 7.04 -17.70
C ASP A 360 7.26 6.59 -16.30
N LEU A 361 6.24 5.73 -16.18
CA LEU A 361 5.86 5.13 -14.91
C LEU A 361 6.96 4.24 -14.33
N ILE A 362 7.61 3.41 -15.17
CA ILE A 362 8.73 2.55 -14.73
C ILE A 362 9.91 3.41 -14.29
N LYS A 363 10.23 4.46 -15.06
CA LYS A 363 11.29 5.41 -14.72
C LYS A 363 10.99 6.15 -13.41
N ASN A 364 9.75 6.60 -13.21
CA ASN A 364 9.34 7.26 -11.96
C ASN A 364 9.47 6.31 -10.75
N PHE A 365 9.10 5.04 -10.91
CA PHE A 365 9.36 4.04 -9.87
C PHE A 365 10.86 3.93 -9.55
N PHE A 366 11.72 3.77 -10.57
CA PHE A 366 13.16 3.73 -10.37
C PHE A 366 13.68 5.00 -9.66
N ASP A 367 13.28 6.18 -10.14
CA ASP A 367 13.74 7.46 -9.61
C ASP A 367 13.27 7.73 -8.17
N THR A 368 12.14 7.14 -7.77
CA THR A 368 11.54 7.29 -6.44
C THR A 368 12.14 6.35 -5.42
N PHE A 369 12.38 5.10 -5.81
CA PHE A 369 12.84 4.03 -4.91
C PHE A 369 14.35 3.77 -4.98
N GLN A 370 15.09 4.48 -5.83
CA GLN A 370 16.56 4.49 -5.78
C GLN A 370 17.06 5.11 -4.46
N GLY A 371 18.05 4.47 -3.84
CA GLY A 371 18.68 4.94 -2.61
C GLY A 371 18.68 3.91 -1.49
N ALA A 372 19.57 4.09 -0.51
CA ALA A 372 19.71 3.15 0.59
C ALA A 372 18.45 3.11 1.46
N ASN A 373 17.96 1.90 1.75
CA ASN A 373 16.83 1.62 2.64
C ASN A 373 15.45 2.14 2.20
N MET A 374 15.28 2.64 0.97
CA MET A 374 13.96 3.08 0.47
C MET A 374 12.94 1.93 0.40
N MET A 375 13.43 0.71 0.16
CA MET A 375 12.61 -0.50 0.03
C MET A 375 12.45 -1.29 1.34
N LYS A 376 13.17 -0.91 2.41
CA LYS A 376 13.32 -1.71 3.65
C LYS A 376 11.98 -2.07 4.30
N HIS A 377 11.11 -1.08 4.47
CA HIS A 377 9.86 -1.24 5.22
C HIS A 377 8.68 -1.71 4.36
N VAL A 378 8.83 -1.65 3.04
CA VAL A 378 7.87 -2.21 2.08
C VAL A 378 8.26 -3.64 1.65
N TYR A 379 9.22 -4.26 2.35
CA TYR A 379 9.73 -5.61 2.12
C TYR A 379 10.21 -5.86 0.68
N GLY A 380 10.63 -4.80 -0.02
CA GLY A 380 11.23 -4.88 -1.34
C GLY A 380 12.74 -5.12 -1.27
N LEU A 381 13.34 -5.47 -2.40
CA LEU A 381 14.79 -5.56 -2.55
C LEU A 381 15.35 -4.21 -2.96
N ASP A 382 16.57 -3.90 -2.51
CA ASP A 382 17.24 -2.66 -2.88
C ASP A 382 17.52 -2.63 -4.39
N ILE A 383 17.16 -1.51 -5.04
CA ILE A 383 17.39 -1.29 -6.46
C ILE A 383 18.88 -0.97 -6.68
N VAL A 384 19.49 -1.66 -7.64
CA VAL A 384 20.88 -1.46 -8.07
C VAL A 384 20.92 -0.57 -9.31
N SER A 385 20.17 -0.92 -10.34
CA SER A 385 20.19 -0.22 -11.63
C SER A 385 18.94 -0.53 -12.45
N MET A 386 18.73 0.25 -13.52
CA MET A 386 17.68 0.06 -14.51
C MET A 386 18.31 0.01 -15.91
N ILE A 387 17.93 -0.98 -16.71
CA ILE A 387 18.36 -1.15 -18.08
C ILE A 387 17.15 -1.01 -19.00
N ASP A 388 17.18 -0.02 -19.89
CA ASP A 388 16.19 0.16 -20.94
C ASP A 388 16.64 -0.53 -22.23
N HIS A 389 15.94 -1.59 -22.62
CA HIS A 389 16.27 -2.38 -23.80
C HIS A 389 15.68 -1.72 -25.05
N LYS A 390 16.44 -0.80 -25.65
CA LYS A 390 16.04 -0.09 -26.89
C LYS A 390 16.34 -0.87 -28.16
N GLU A 391 17.23 -1.84 -28.08
CA GLU A 391 17.76 -2.63 -29.20
C GLU A 391 17.84 -4.13 -28.82
N GLY A 392 17.90 -5.01 -29.82
CA GLY A 392 18.03 -6.46 -29.61
C GLY A 392 16.69 -7.19 -29.45
N ASP A 393 16.77 -8.46 -29.06
CA ASP A 393 15.61 -9.36 -28.90
C ASP A 393 14.63 -8.84 -27.82
N ASP A 394 15.14 -8.13 -26.82
CA ASP A 394 14.35 -7.59 -25.70
C ASP A 394 13.85 -6.15 -25.96
N LYS A 395 13.87 -5.68 -27.20
CA LYS A 395 13.43 -4.33 -27.55
C LYS A 395 12.01 -4.00 -27.04
N GLY A 396 11.89 -2.90 -26.30
CA GLY A 396 10.63 -2.45 -25.71
C GLY A 396 10.35 -3.01 -24.31
N HIS A 397 11.38 -3.54 -23.64
CA HIS A 397 11.31 -3.93 -22.24
C HIS A 397 12.24 -3.08 -21.38
N CYS A 398 11.88 -2.93 -20.11
CA CYS A 398 12.72 -2.33 -19.10
C CYS A 398 13.05 -3.39 -18.04
N SER A 399 14.31 -3.52 -17.67
CA SER A 399 14.79 -4.40 -16.60
C SER A 399 15.22 -3.60 -15.40
N ILE A 400 14.66 -3.94 -14.23
CA ILE A 400 15.12 -3.41 -12.95
C ILE A 400 15.97 -4.48 -12.27
N LEU A 401 17.17 -4.09 -11.86
CA LEU A 401 18.14 -4.94 -11.22
C LEU A 401 18.10 -4.71 -9.71
N TYR A 402 17.94 -5.77 -8.95
CA TYR A 402 17.84 -5.74 -7.50
C TYR A 402 18.99 -6.48 -6.83
N LYS A 403 19.39 -5.97 -5.67
CA LYS A 403 20.39 -6.59 -4.81
C LYS A 403 19.78 -7.80 -4.11
N LEU A 404 20.48 -8.93 -4.17
CA LEU A 404 20.09 -10.13 -3.44
C LEU A 404 20.31 -9.95 -1.92
N PRO A 405 19.42 -10.49 -1.07
CA PRO A 405 19.53 -10.33 0.37
C PRO A 405 20.72 -11.10 0.96
N GLY A 406 21.28 -10.54 2.05
CA GLY A 406 22.36 -11.16 2.83
C GLY A 406 23.62 -11.44 2.01
N LYS A 407 24.15 -12.67 2.13
CA LYS A 407 25.36 -13.13 1.42
C LYS A 407 25.04 -13.99 0.19
N ILE A 408 23.79 -14.01 -0.27
CA ILE A 408 23.35 -14.91 -1.36
C ILE A 408 24.00 -14.53 -2.69
N GLY A 409 24.09 -13.23 -2.97
CA GLY A 409 24.70 -12.71 -4.20
C GLY A 409 26.22 -12.52 -4.15
N VAL A 410 26.88 -12.83 -3.03
CA VAL A 410 28.34 -12.66 -2.89
C VAL A 410 29.05 -13.88 -3.44
N GLN A 411 29.88 -13.67 -4.46
CA GLN A 411 30.74 -14.73 -4.98
C GLN A 411 31.78 -15.12 -3.94
N SER A 412 31.91 -16.42 -3.65
CA SER A 412 33.02 -16.96 -2.86
C SER A 412 33.50 -18.27 -3.45
N ARG A 413 34.74 -18.68 -3.13
CA ARG A 413 35.28 -19.98 -3.54
C ARG A 413 34.40 -21.16 -3.10
N GLU A 414 33.66 -21.00 -2.01
CA GLU A 414 32.73 -22.00 -1.47
C GLU A 414 31.33 -21.94 -2.12
N ARG A 415 31.02 -20.87 -2.87
CA ARG A 415 29.70 -20.54 -3.41
C ARG A 415 29.82 -19.93 -4.82
N PRO A 416 30.22 -20.72 -5.83
CA PRO A 416 30.34 -20.22 -7.19
C PRO A 416 28.96 -19.84 -7.75
N ALA A 417 28.91 -18.79 -8.60
CA ALA A 417 27.68 -18.28 -9.19
C ALA A 417 26.90 -19.34 -9.99
N GLU A 418 27.58 -20.36 -10.51
CA GLU A 418 27.00 -21.45 -11.29
C GLU A 418 26.11 -22.39 -10.44
N ASN A 419 26.32 -22.43 -9.11
CA ASN A 419 25.50 -23.19 -8.15
C ASN A 419 24.25 -22.44 -7.68
N LEU A 420 24.00 -21.22 -8.18
CA LEU A 420 22.85 -20.39 -7.78
C LEU A 420 21.50 -20.95 -8.24
N LYS A 421 21.45 -21.92 -9.17
CA LYS A 421 20.18 -22.57 -9.58
C LYS A 421 19.43 -23.24 -8.42
N LEU A 422 20.17 -23.68 -7.39
CA LEU A 422 19.65 -24.26 -6.14
C LEU A 422 19.21 -23.19 -5.12
N ARG A 423 19.65 -21.94 -5.28
CA ARG A 423 19.34 -20.78 -4.41
C ARG A 423 18.49 -19.73 -5.13
N ALA A 424 17.97 -20.08 -6.29
CA ALA A 424 17.14 -19.19 -7.06
C ALA A 424 15.87 -18.84 -6.25
N PRO A 425 15.37 -17.60 -6.41
CA PRO A 425 14.15 -17.19 -5.73
C PRO A 425 13.00 -18.11 -6.10
N VAL A 426 12.13 -18.36 -5.12
CA VAL A 426 10.92 -19.18 -5.28
C VAL A 426 9.72 -18.31 -4.93
N THR A 427 8.70 -18.29 -5.79
CA THR A 427 7.46 -17.54 -5.54
C THR A 427 6.56 -18.28 -4.56
N LEU A 428 5.71 -17.56 -3.82
CA LEU A 428 4.68 -18.16 -2.98
C LEU A 428 3.77 -19.06 -3.82
N GLN A 429 3.38 -18.63 -5.02
CA GLN A 429 2.56 -19.43 -5.94
C GLN A 429 3.16 -20.82 -6.20
N SER A 430 4.47 -20.90 -6.45
CA SER A 430 5.18 -22.18 -6.65
C SER A 430 5.17 -23.05 -5.38
N LEU A 431 5.34 -22.43 -4.20
CA LEU A 431 5.28 -23.13 -2.91
C LEU A 431 3.88 -23.68 -2.61
N LEU A 432 2.82 -22.95 -2.95
CA LEU A 432 1.43 -23.37 -2.75
C LEU A 432 1.04 -24.55 -3.64
N GLN A 433 1.64 -24.66 -4.83
CA GLN A 433 1.38 -25.76 -5.78
C GLN A 433 2.22 -27.03 -5.50
N THR A 434 3.26 -26.91 -4.67
CA THR A 434 4.23 -27.99 -4.46
C THR A 434 3.68 -29.06 -3.52
N LYS A 435 3.65 -30.33 -3.99
CA LYS A 435 3.25 -31.48 -3.16
C LYS A 435 4.30 -31.87 -2.10
N GLN A 436 5.57 -31.55 -2.36
CA GLN A 436 6.69 -31.84 -1.45
C GLN A 436 6.87 -30.72 -0.42
N LYS A 437 6.40 -30.93 0.80
CA LYS A 437 6.51 -29.95 1.90
C LYS A 437 7.85 -30.00 2.66
N GLU A 438 8.72 -30.96 2.33
CA GLU A 438 10.01 -31.13 2.99
C GLU A 438 10.92 -29.92 2.75
N GLY A 439 11.40 -29.31 3.84
CA GLY A 439 12.29 -28.13 3.78
C GLY A 439 11.56 -26.79 3.63
N ILE A 440 10.23 -26.74 3.66
CA ILE A 440 9.45 -25.50 3.68
C ILE A 440 8.90 -25.27 5.09
N ARG A 441 9.39 -24.24 5.78
CA ARG A 441 8.90 -23.85 7.10
C ARG A 441 7.62 -23.03 6.95
N SER A 442 6.50 -23.71 6.73
CA SER A 442 5.16 -23.13 6.49
C SER A 442 4.15 -23.45 7.61
N MET A 443 4.62 -23.61 8.85
CA MET A 443 3.75 -23.77 10.01
C MET A 443 2.85 -22.52 10.21
N LEU A 444 1.71 -22.68 10.88
CA LEU A 444 0.71 -21.62 11.04
C LEU A 444 1.32 -20.31 11.57
N GLY A 445 2.21 -20.37 12.56
CA GLY A 445 2.89 -19.19 13.09
C GLY A 445 3.75 -18.46 12.04
N ALA A 446 4.42 -19.20 11.14
CA ALA A 446 5.18 -18.60 10.04
C ALA A 446 4.25 -17.99 8.97
N ARG A 447 3.06 -18.56 8.75
CA ARG A 447 2.03 -17.98 7.88
C ARG A 447 1.46 -16.69 8.47
N PHE A 448 1.23 -16.63 9.79
CA PHE A 448 0.80 -15.40 10.47
C PHE A 448 1.87 -14.31 10.43
N GLU A 449 3.15 -14.67 10.56
CA GLU A 449 4.26 -13.72 10.35
C GLU A 449 4.30 -13.21 8.90
N LEU A 450 4.15 -14.11 7.92
CA LEU A 450 4.07 -13.73 6.50
C LEU A 450 2.92 -12.75 6.25
N ALA A 451 1.71 -13.07 6.72
CA ALA A 451 0.53 -12.23 6.62
C ALA A 451 0.77 -10.83 7.22
N ARG A 452 1.32 -10.78 8.45
CA ARG A 452 1.66 -9.51 9.11
C ARG A 452 2.63 -8.70 8.26
N LYS A 453 3.73 -9.28 7.77
CA LYS A 453 4.72 -8.55 6.95
C LYS A 453 4.12 -8.00 5.65
N LEU A 454 3.27 -8.78 4.97
CA LEU A 454 2.61 -8.33 3.74
C LEU A 454 1.67 -7.14 4.01
N VAL A 455 0.82 -7.24 5.04
CA VAL A 455 -0.08 -6.15 5.42
C VAL A 455 0.70 -4.88 5.78
N ARG A 456 1.79 -5.03 6.54
CA ARG A 456 2.66 -3.91 6.92
C ARG A 456 3.27 -3.23 5.70
N ALA A 457 3.77 -4.02 4.75
CA ALA A 457 4.34 -3.52 3.51
C ALA A 457 3.34 -2.62 2.78
N VAL A 458 2.10 -3.09 2.62
CA VAL A 458 1.02 -2.38 1.94
C VAL A 458 0.62 -1.11 2.70
N CYS A 459 0.45 -1.19 4.03
CA CYS A 459 0.09 -0.02 4.84
C CYS A 459 1.13 1.09 4.75
N LEU A 460 2.42 0.74 4.83
CA LEU A 460 3.51 1.72 4.77
C LEU A 460 3.71 2.27 3.34
N LEU A 461 3.51 1.44 2.31
CA LEU A 461 3.50 1.88 0.92
C LEU A 461 2.39 2.92 0.68
N HIS A 462 1.16 2.61 1.11
CA HIS A 462 0.02 3.51 1.04
C HIS A 462 0.24 4.80 1.83
N SER A 463 0.85 4.70 3.02
CA SER A 463 1.24 5.87 3.83
C SER A 463 2.22 6.79 3.13
N SER A 464 3.04 6.25 2.22
CA SER A 464 3.98 7.01 1.39
C SER A 464 3.36 7.64 0.14
N GLY A 465 2.05 7.44 -0.10
CA GLY A 465 1.36 7.94 -1.28
C GLY A 465 1.62 7.13 -2.54
N TRP A 466 1.82 5.81 -2.41
CA TRP A 466 2.14 4.91 -3.51
C TRP A 466 1.22 3.68 -3.53
N LEU A 467 0.90 3.17 -4.73
CA LEU A 467 0.00 2.04 -4.97
C LEU A 467 0.74 0.88 -5.63
N HIS A 468 0.54 -0.35 -5.15
CA HIS A 468 1.30 -1.52 -5.60
C HIS A 468 0.78 -2.11 -6.92
N LYS A 469 -0.54 -2.26 -7.10
CA LYS A 469 -1.21 -2.74 -8.33
C LYS A 469 -1.04 -4.21 -8.72
N ASN A 470 -0.20 -4.97 -8.04
CA ASN A 470 0.12 -6.37 -8.40
C ASN A 470 0.40 -7.20 -7.15
N ILE A 471 -0.43 -7.08 -6.11
CA ILE A 471 -0.32 -7.91 -4.90
C ILE A 471 -0.93 -9.26 -5.21
N ARG A 472 -0.09 -10.29 -5.34
CA ARG A 472 -0.48 -11.67 -5.65
C ARG A 472 0.60 -12.66 -5.22
N ALA A 473 0.29 -13.96 -5.26
CA ALA A 473 1.22 -15.01 -4.81
C ALA A 473 2.48 -15.15 -5.70
N ASP A 474 2.43 -14.68 -6.95
CA ASP A 474 3.60 -14.62 -7.84
C ASP A 474 4.61 -13.53 -7.42
N SER A 475 4.11 -12.49 -6.76
CA SER A 475 4.84 -11.29 -6.39
C SER A 475 5.50 -11.41 -5.03
N VAL A 476 5.15 -12.43 -4.24
CA VAL A 476 5.84 -12.76 -2.99
C VAL A 476 6.92 -13.79 -3.28
N ILE A 477 8.18 -13.45 -3.08
CA ILE A 477 9.33 -14.34 -3.31
C ILE A 477 10.08 -14.66 -2.03
N PHE A 478 10.72 -15.83 -2.01
CA PHE A 478 11.56 -16.30 -0.93
C PHE A 478 12.91 -16.73 -1.47
N PHE A 479 13.95 -16.54 -0.67
CA PHE A 479 15.30 -16.95 -1.00
C PHE A 479 15.69 -18.18 -0.16
N PRO A 480 15.98 -19.34 -0.79
CA PRO A 480 16.38 -20.53 -0.06
C PRO A 480 17.71 -20.34 0.69
N GLU A 481 17.72 -20.61 2.00
CA GLU A 481 18.90 -20.51 2.86
C GLU A 481 19.55 -21.89 3.05
N HIS A 482 20.88 -21.93 3.18
CA HIS A 482 21.59 -23.16 3.53
C HIS A 482 21.63 -23.29 5.05
N VAL A 483 21.04 -24.37 5.55
CA VAL A 483 21.07 -24.70 6.97
C VAL A 483 22.01 -25.88 7.16
N ASN A 484 23.09 -25.65 7.91
CA ASN A 484 24.00 -26.73 8.32
C ASN A 484 23.40 -27.38 9.57
N ARG A 485 23.03 -28.67 9.50
CA ARG A 485 22.67 -29.45 10.69
C ARG A 485 23.73 -30.53 10.91
N LEU A 486 24.23 -30.62 12.14
CA LEU A 486 25.02 -31.77 12.60
C LEU A 486 24.02 -32.86 13.00
N GLN A 487 23.99 -33.96 12.25
CA GLN A 487 23.27 -35.17 12.62
C GLN A 487 24.28 -36.32 12.65
N GLU A 488 24.40 -36.98 13.80
CA GLU A 488 25.11 -38.26 13.99
C GLU A 488 26.40 -38.40 13.14
N ASP A 489 27.34 -37.46 13.35
CA ASP A 489 28.67 -37.44 12.73
C ASP A 489 28.74 -37.24 11.19
N ARG A 490 27.66 -36.78 10.54
CA ARG A 490 27.67 -36.36 9.12
C ARG A 490 27.19 -34.93 8.93
N TYR A 491 27.94 -34.16 8.13
CA TYR A 491 27.52 -32.83 7.67
C TYR A 491 26.56 -32.97 6.49
N GLU A 492 25.27 -32.76 6.71
CA GLU A 492 24.30 -32.63 5.63
C GLU A 492 23.96 -31.16 5.37
N ILE A 493 24.15 -30.71 4.13
CA ILE A 493 23.73 -29.38 3.66
C ILE A 493 22.27 -29.51 3.24
N LYS A 494 21.35 -28.94 4.03
CA LYS A 494 19.92 -28.88 3.68
C LYS A 494 19.54 -27.45 3.26
N ILE A 495 18.74 -27.37 2.20
CA ILE A 495 18.15 -26.10 1.77
C ILE A 495 16.79 -25.98 2.45
N GLU A 496 16.58 -24.89 3.19
CA GLU A 496 15.32 -24.60 3.88
C GLU A 496 14.77 -23.25 3.40
N ILE A 497 13.45 -23.17 3.26
CA ILE A 497 12.73 -21.94 2.91
C ILE A 497 11.91 -21.52 4.12
N ASP A 498 12.26 -20.38 4.71
CA ASP A 498 11.50 -19.77 5.79
C ASP A 498 10.50 -18.75 5.23
N VAL A 499 9.22 -19.11 5.24
CA VAL A 499 8.16 -18.28 4.67
C VAL A 499 7.87 -17.04 5.51
N SER A 500 8.40 -16.97 6.74
CA SER A 500 8.35 -15.76 7.54
C SER A 500 9.30 -14.67 7.05
N LYS A 501 10.18 -14.93 6.07
CA LYS A 501 11.11 -13.96 5.48
C LYS A 501 10.79 -13.65 4.01
N PRO A 502 9.63 -13.05 3.70
CA PRO A 502 9.26 -12.71 2.32
C PRO A 502 10.07 -11.53 1.78
N SER A 503 10.19 -11.48 0.45
CA SER A 503 10.42 -10.25 -0.30
C SER A 503 9.22 -10.02 -1.22
N LEU A 504 8.57 -8.86 -1.10
CA LEU A 504 7.46 -8.45 -1.94
C LEU A 504 8.01 -7.75 -3.19
N MET A 505 7.69 -8.25 -4.38
CA MET A 505 8.11 -7.80 -5.70
C MET A 505 6.88 -7.39 -6.53
N GLY A 506 7.01 -7.14 -7.83
CA GLY A 506 5.89 -6.65 -8.64
C GLY A 506 5.72 -5.13 -8.59
N TYR A 507 6.63 -4.43 -7.91
CA TYR A 507 6.65 -2.98 -7.85
C TYR A 507 6.87 -2.33 -9.22
N ILE A 508 7.36 -3.06 -10.22
CA ILE A 508 7.47 -2.53 -11.57
C ILE A 508 6.11 -2.13 -12.17
N PHE A 509 4.97 -2.63 -11.62
CA PHE A 509 3.59 -2.27 -12.01
C PHE A 509 2.98 -1.12 -11.18
N SER A 510 3.68 -0.73 -10.11
CA SER A 510 3.24 0.24 -9.11
C SER A 510 3.23 1.67 -9.67
N ARG A 511 2.61 2.60 -8.94
CA ARG A 511 2.49 4.01 -9.34
C ARG A 511 2.27 4.92 -8.14
N PRO A 512 2.57 6.24 -8.23
CA PRO A 512 2.13 7.19 -7.24
C PRO A 512 0.60 7.29 -7.20
N ASP A 513 0.07 7.60 -6.01
CA ASP A 513 -1.34 7.92 -5.85
C ASP A 513 -1.62 9.35 -6.35
N ASP A 514 -2.45 9.45 -7.41
CA ASP A 514 -2.75 10.72 -8.05
C ASP A 514 -3.88 11.51 -7.35
N ILE A 515 -4.50 11.01 -6.29
CA ILE A 515 -5.62 11.67 -5.61
C ILE A 515 -5.11 12.54 -4.43
N ILE A 516 -4.85 13.84 -4.66
CA ILE A 516 -4.49 14.79 -3.58
C ILE A 516 -5.76 15.29 -2.88
N ILE A 517 -5.77 15.22 -1.55
CA ILE A 517 -6.73 15.92 -0.70
C ILE A 517 -6.40 17.41 -0.74
N GLN A 518 -7.04 18.17 -1.64
CA GLN A 518 -7.04 19.63 -1.50
C GLN A 518 -8.06 20.01 -0.43
N THR A 519 -7.58 20.32 0.78
CA THR A 519 -8.40 21.03 1.76
C THR A 519 -8.59 22.46 1.26
N VAL A 520 -9.72 22.72 0.60
CA VAL A 520 -10.14 24.10 0.35
C VAL A 520 -10.43 24.73 1.73
N PRO A 521 -9.78 25.85 2.11
CA PRO A 521 -10.16 26.55 3.33
C PRO A 521 -11.58 27.08 3.14
N THR A 522 -12.50 26.64 3.99
CA THR A 522 -13.84 27.24 4.06
C THR A 522 -13.71 28.65 4.64
N SER A 523 -13.41 29.63 3.78
CA SER A 523 -13.56 31.04 4.11
C SER A 523 -14.01 31.78 2.86
N GLU A 524 -15.09 32.53 3.02
CA GLU A 524 -15.66 33.53 2.10
C GLU A 524 -16.60 33.00 1.00
N LEU A 525 -17.76 32.48 1.43
CA LEU A 525 -18.99 32.66 0.67
C LEU A 525 -19.50 34.09 0.87
N ILE A 526 -19.12 35.01 -0.02
CA ILE A 526 -19.76 36.31 -0.16
C ILE A 526 -21.05 36.11 -0.96
N PRO A 527 -22.21 36.61 -0.51
CA PRO A 527 -23.43 36.54 -1.30
C PRO A 527 -23.38 37.60 -2.41
N GLU A 528 -23.13 37.20 -3.66
CA GLU A 528 -23.23 38.11 -4.80
C GLU A 528 -24.70 38.32 -5.20
N THR A 529 -25.09 39.59 -5.12
CA THR A 529 -26.35 40.16 -5.60
C THR A 529 -26.41 40.20 -7.13
N ASP A 530 -27.57 39.86 -7.67
CA ASP A 530 -27.96 39.97 -9.09
C ASP A 530 -27.69 41.36 -9.69
N ILE A 531 -26.83 41.43 -10.72
CA ILE A 531 -26.91 42.46 -11.77
C ILE A 531 -26.60 41.83 -13.15
N LEU A 532 -27.62 41.87 -14.01
CA LEU A 532 -27.56 41.66 -15.45
C LEU A 532 -26.59 42.67 -16.10
N ASP A 533 -25.57 42.24 -16.86
CA ASP A 533 -25.40 42.67 -18.25
C ASP A 533 -24.35 41.87 -19.05
N SER A 534 -24.44 42.04 -20.35
CA SER A 534 -24.05 41.21 -21.46
C SER A 534 -22.63 41.45 -22.03
N LYS A 535 -21.91 40.36 -22.36
CA LYS A 535 -21.26 40.05 -23.67
C LYS A 535 -19.96 39.21 -23.58
N LYS A 536 -19.95 38.16 -24.42
CA LYS A 536 -18.82 37.54 -25.17
C LYS A 536 -17.83 36.60 -24.46
N ARG A 537 -17.99 35.29 -24.74
CA ARG A 537 -17.11 34.36 -25.52
C ARG A 537 -17.03 32.95 -24.91
N LYS A 538 -17.53 31.95 -25.64
CA LYS A 538 -17.43 30.50 -25.31
C LYS A 538 -16.22 29.86 -26.02
N PRO A 539 -15.41 29.03 -25.36
CA PRO A 539 -14.71 27.92 -26.00
C PRO A 539 -15.57 26.65 -25.93
N LYS A 540 -15.57 25.88 -27.04
CA LYS A 540 -16.33 24.64 -27.22
C LYS A 540 -15.56 23.44 -26.62
N MET A 541 -16.21 22.69 -25.73
CA MET A 541 -15.82 21.31 -25.41
C MET A 541 -16.56 20.34 -26.36
N SER A 542 -15.79 19.47 -27.02
CA SER A 542 -16.29 18.46 -27.96
C SER A 542 -16.34 17.08 -27.29
N LYS A 543 -17.55 16.60 -26.98
CA LYS A 543 -17.85 15.19 -26.72
C LYS A 543 -17.93 14.43 -28.05
N LYS A 544 -17.31 13.25 -28.15
CA LYS A 544 -17.71 12.21 -29.11
C LYS A 544 -17.60 10.81 -28.50
N THR A 545 -18.77 10.26 -28.18
CA THR A 545 -19.10 8.84 -28.13
C THR A 545 -19.02 8.24 -29.55
N SER A 546 -18.59 6.97 -29.68
CA SER A 546 -18.93 6.15 -30.84
C SER A 546 -19.10 4.68 -30.42
N ILE A 547 -20.27 4.18 -30.81
CA ILE A 547 -20.78 2.80 -30.77
C ILE A 547 -20.11 1.99 -31.88
N TRP A 548 -19.90 0.69 -31.69
CA TRP A 548 -19.57 -0.24 -32.78
C TRP A 548 -20.36 -1.55 -32.66
N GLU A 549 -21.12 -1.83 -33.71
CA GLU A 549 -21.89 -3.05 -33.96
C GLU A 549 -21.02 -4.19 -34.49
N SER A 550 -21.46 -5.42 -34.20
CA SER A 550 -20.88 -6.71 -34.59
C SER A 550 -21.58 -7.28 -35.84
N LEU A 551 -20.84 -7.92 -36.75
CA LEU A 551 -21.39 -8.81 -37.78
C LEU A 551 -20.50 -10.06 -37.97
N TYR A 552 -21.16 -11.23 -37.93
CA TYR A 552 -20.61 -12.58 -38.04
C TYR A 552 -20.29 -13.00 -39.49
N GLY A 553 -19.40 -13.98 -39.65
CA GLY A 553 -19.19 -14.74 -40.88
C GLY A 553 -18.43 -16.05 -40.64
N ASP A 554 -19.12 -17.17 -40.87
CA ASP A 554 -18.75 -18.57 -40.67
C ASP A 554 -17.80 -19.11 -41.77
N SER A 555 -16.95 -20.12 -41.47
CA SER A 555 -16.46 -21.15 -42.42
C SER A 555 -15.55 -22.20 -41.78
N GLN A 556 -15.86 -23.45 -42.13
CA GLN A 556 -15.32 -24.73 -41.66
C GLN A 556 -13.88 -25.10 -42.14
N VAL A 557 -13.23 -26.08 -41.48
CA VAL A 557 -12.76 -27.39 -42.03
C VAL A 557 -11.44 -27.96 -41.41
N LYS A 558 -11.56 -29.23 -40.96
CA LYS A 558 -10.63 -30.38 -40.81
C LYS A 558 -9.49 -30.44 -39.77
N ARG A 559 -9.58 -31.53 -38.99
CA ARG A 559 -8.64 -32.09 -38.00
C ARG A 559 -7.52 -32.91 -38.65
N GLN A 560 -6.32 -32.87 -38.06
CA GLN A 560 -5.40 -34.01 -38.06
C GLN A 560 -4.61 -34.08 -36.74
N ARG A 561 -4.44 -35.31 -36.24
CA ARG A 561 -3.96 -35.68 -34.89
C ARG A 561 -2.43 -35.61 -34.75
N SER A 562 -1.93 -35.17 -33.61
CA SER A 562 -0.76 -35.77 -32.93
C SER A 562 -0.67 -35.38 -31.44
N THR A 563 -0.10 -36.30 -30.67
CA THR A 563 -0.11 -36.45 -29.19
C THR A 563 0.97 -35.64 -28.44
N PRO A 564 0.83 -35.46 -27.11
CA PRO A 564 1.41 -34.34 -26.35
C PRO A 564 2.64 -34.72 -25.50
N ARG A 565 3.55 -33.75 -25.22
CA ARG A 565 4.52 -33.84 -24.11
C ARG A 565 4.88 -32.49 -23.47
N THR A 566 4.51 -32.39 -22.19
CA THR A 566 5.14 -31.76 -21.00
C THR A 566 5.47 -30.26 -20.91
N ALA A 567 4.91 -29.67 -19.84
CA ALA A 567 4.84 -28.27 -19.43
C ALA A 567 6.17 -27.57 -19.08
N GLY A 568 6.22 -26.25 -19.26
CA GLY A 568 7.31 -25.37 -18.83
C GLY A 568 6.80 -24.01 -18.33
N ILE A 569 7.24 -23.64 -17.13
CA ILE A 569 7.03 -22.35 -16.46
C ILE A 569 8.05 -21.34 -17.03
N TYR A 570 7.57 -20.16 -17.42
CA TYR A 570 8.23 -19.25 -18.36
C TYR A 570 9.64 -18.80 -17.98
N GLY A 571 10.59 -19.22 -18.81
CA GLY A 571 11.91 -18.63 -19.04
C GLY A 571 12.32 -19.03 -20.47
N ARG A 572 11.90 -18.21 -21.46
CA ARG A 572 11.86 -18.38 -22.94
C ARG A 572 10.56 -18.93 -23.52
N ASN A 573 9.93 -18.12 -24.39
CA ASN A 573 9.37 -18.57 -25.66
C ASN A 573 9.48 -17.44 -26.70
N LYS A 574 10.27 -17.67 -27.76
CA LYS A 574 10.10 -17.02 -29.06
C LYS A 574 8.86 -17.62 -29.74
N LEU A 575 8.22 -16.82 -30.60
CA LEU A 575 6.93 -17.01 -31.25
C LEU A 575 6.60 -18.45 -31.74
N GLY A 576 5.37 -18.88 -31.44
CA GLY A 576 4.65 -19.95 -32.13
C GLY A 576 3.13 -19.69 -32.03
N LYS A 577 2.45 -19.64 -33.19
CA LYS A 577 1.06 -19.23 -33.43
C LYS A 577 0.01 -19.81 -32.46
N ILE A 578 -0.89 -18.93 -31.97
CA ILE A 578 -2.11 -19.27 -31.22
C ILE A 578 -3.24 -19.63 -32.21
N ALA A 579 -3.90 -20.76 -31.97
CA ALA A 579 -5.26 -21.05 -32.42
C ALA A 579 -6.18 -21.13 -31.18
N SER A 580 -7.37 -20.54 -31.29
CA SER A 580 -8.35 -20.28 -30.23
C SER A 580 -9.27 -21.45 -29.90
N ALA A 581 -9.85 -21.47 -28.69
CA ALA A 581 -11.28 -21.17 -28.45
C ALA A 581 -11.73 -21.69 -27.06
N GLY A 582 -12.33 -20.80 -26.26
CA GLY A 582 -13.06 -21.14 -25.03
C GLY A 582 -12.39 -20.68 -23.73
N GLU A 583 -11.96 -19.43 -23.65
CA GLU A 583 -11.51 -18.83 -22.38
C GLU A 583 -12.43 -17.66 -22.02
N ALA A 584 -12.96 -17.67 -20.80
CA ALA A 584 -13.56 -16.50 -20.18
C ALA A 584 -12.60 -15.31 -20.38
N LYS A 585 -13.14 -14.15 -20.77
CA LYS A 585 -12.35 -13.02 -21.26
C LYS A 585 -11.55 -12.37 -20.13
N GLU A 586 -10.42 -12.96 -19.76
CA GLU A 586 -9.36 -12.25 -19.04
C GLU A 586 -8.87 -11.11 -19.92
N THR A 587 -9.35 -9.89 -19.66
CA THR A 587 -8.91 -8.72 -20.41
C THR A 587 -7.53 -8.30 -19.90
N ASN A 588 -6.48 -8.59 -20.68
CA ASN A 588 -5.16 -8.07 -20.41
C ASN A 588 -5.10 -6.60 -20.86
N ILE A 589 -5.08 -5.67 -19.90
CA ILE A 589 -4.99 -4.24 -20.17
C ILE A 589 -3.57 -3.81 -19.79
N SER A 590 -2.79 -3.26 -20.72
CA SER A 590 -1.47 -2.67 -20.43
C SER A 590 -0.50 -3.58 -19.62
N GLY A 591 -0.58 -4.90 -19.82
CA GLY A 591 0.29 -5.87 -19.17
C GLY A 591 -0.15 -6.34 -17.77
N PHE A 592 -1.36 -6.01 -17.32
CA PHE A 592 -1.97 -6.57 -16.11
C PHE A 592 -3.20 -7.42 -16.43
N THR A 593 -3.33 -8.55 -15.74
CA THR A 593 -4.47 -9.48 -15.85
C THR A 593 -5.59 -9.08 -14.89
N LEU A 594 -6.80 -8.91 -15.42
CA LEU A 594 -8.01 -8.67 -14.64
C LEU A 594 -8.59 -10.02 -14.19
N ASP A 595 -8.08 -10.56 -13.10
CA ASP A 595 -8.49 -11.85 -12.52
C ASP A 595 -9.13 -11.69 -11.13
N TYR A 596 -9.23 -12.78 -10.36
CA TYR A 596 -9.84 -12.78 -9.03
C TYR A 596 -9.09 -11.95 -7.97
N TYR A 597 -7.83 -11.55 -8.19
CA TYR A 597 -7.14 -10.61 -7.30
C TYR A 597 -7.64 -9.18 -7.48
N GLN A 598 -8.27 -8.86 -8.62
CA GLN A 598 -8.75 -7.50 -8.89
C GLN A 598 -10.12 -7.25 -8.27
N HIS A 599 -10.27 -6.10 -7.64
CA HIS A 599 -11.52 -5.71 -6.98
C HIS A 599 -12.70 -5.66 -7.98
N PRO A 600 -13.92 -6.11 -7.59
CA PRO A 600 -15.09 -6.15 -8.48
C PRO A 600 -15.39 -4.83 -9.21
N ALA A 601 -15.21 -3.68 -8.54
CA ALA A 601 -15.44 -2.37 -9.15
C ALA A 601 -14.43 -2.03 -10.27
N LYS A 602 -13.24 -2.65 -10.27
CA LYS A 602 -12.25 -2.49 -11.35
C LYS A 602 -12.57 -3.40 -12.53
N HIS A 603 -13.21 -4.55 -12.30
CA HIS A 603 -13.82 -5.37 -13.35
C HIS A 603 -15.00 -4.65 -14.01
N ALA A 604 -15.89 -4.07 -13.21
CA ALA A 604 -17.06 -3.33 -13.69
C ALA A 604 -16.67 -2.10 -14.53
N ASP A 605 -15.60 -1.38 -14.15
CA ASP A 605 -15.04 -0.30 -14.96
C ASP A 605 -13.51 -0.44 -15.08
N PRO A 606 -13.02 -1.11 -16.14
CA PRO A 606 -11.59 -1.28 -16.37
C PRO A 606 -10.85 0.02 -16.66
N LYS A 607 -11.55 1.10 -17.04
CA LYS A 607 -10.95 2.43 -17.28
C LYS A 607 -10.79 3.24 -16.01
N ARG A 608 -11.49 2.87 -14.93
CA ARG A 608 -11.37 3.52 -13.62
C ARG A 608 -9.92 3.48 -13.14
N LEU A 609 -9.44 4.60 -12.60
CA LEU A 609 -8.11 4.65 -11.99
C LEU A 609 -8.00 3.65 -10.84
N TYR A 610 -6.81 3.07 -10.69
CA TYR A 610 -6.51 2.13 -9.61
C TYR A 610 -6.45 2.86 -8.26
N ARG A 611 -6.82 2.18 -7.16
CA ARG A 611 -6.99 2.79 -5.83
C ARG A 611 -6.43 1.95 -4.69
N HIS A 612 -6.31 2.56 -3.53
CA HIS A 612 -5.96 1.94 -2.25
C HIS A 612 -6.84 0.71 -1.95
N ALA A 613 -8.16 0.85 -2.06
CA ALA A 613 -9.10 -0.25 -1.84
C ALA A 613 -8.78 -1.52 -2.68
N TYR A 614 -8.23 -1.36 -3.88
CA TYR A 614 -7.94 -2.49 -4.77
C TYR A 614 -6.72 -3.28 -4.32
N ASP A 615 -5.70 -2.60 -3.79
CA ASP A 615 -4.55 -3.26 -3.15
C ASP A 615 -4.99 -4.02 -1.89
N VAL A 616 -5.87 -3.43 -1.07
CA VAL A 616 -6.39 -4.10 0.14
C VAL A 616 -7.26 -5.31 -0.20
N TYR A 617 -8.09 -5.22 -1.24
CA TYR A 617 -8.83 -6.38 -1.74
C TYR A 617 -7.89 -7.50 -2.23
N SER A 618 -6.88 -7.14 -3.03
CA SER A 618 -5.87 -8.08 -3.52
C SER A 618 -5.12 -8.75 -2.36
N LEU A 619 -4.82 -7.98 -1.31
CA LEU A 619 -4.24 -8.48 -0.07
C LEU A 619 -5.18 -9.46 0.64
N GLY A 620 -6.49 -9.20 0.69
CA GLY A 620 -7.49 -10.13 1.24
C GLY A 620 -7.47 -11.50 0.56
N ILE A 621 -7.39 -11.51 -0.78
CA ILE A 621 -7.24 -12.74 -1.57
C ILE A 621 -5.93 -13.46 -1.22
N LEU A 622 -4.81 -12.73 -1.20
CA LEU A 622 -3.51 -13.30 -0.86
C LEU A 622 -3.47 -13.88 0.57
N LEU A 623 -4.17 -13.25 1.52
CA LEU A 623 -4.30 -13.75 2.89
C LEU A 623 -5.10 -15.06 2.97
N ILE A 624 -6.10 -15.29 2.10
CA ILE A 624 -6.75 -16.61 2.01
C ILE A 624 -5.72 -17.67 1.62
N GLU A 625 -4.93 -17.40 0.58
CA GLU A 625 -3.92 -18.34 0.08
C GLU A 625 -2.83 -18.60 1.12
N VAL A 626 -2.42 -17.57 1.86
CA VAL A 626 -1.44 -17.71 2.95
C VAL A 626 -2.02 -18.51 4.11
N GLY A 627 -3.26 -18.26 4.52
CA GLY A 627 -3.90 -18.94 5.65
C GLY A 627 -4.10 -20.42 5.39
N LEU A 628 -4.81 -20.75 4.30
CA LEU A 628 -5.11 -22.13 3.91
C LEU A 628 -3.91 -22.86 3.29
N TRP A 629 -2.88 -22.11 2.87
CA TRP A 629 -1.70 -22.64 2.19
C TRP A 629 -2.05 -23.42 0.92
N GLU A 630 -2.99 -22.89 0.14
CA GLU A 630 -3.43 -23.38 -1.17
C GLU A 630 -3.66 -22.20 -2.13
N ASN A 631 -3.58 -22.44 -3.44
CA ASN A 631 -3.91 -21.42 -4.43
C ASN A 631 -5.43 -21.39 -4.67
N LEU A 632 -6.00 -20.20 -4.86
CA LEU A 632 -7.41 -20.10 -5.24
C LEU A 632 -7.61 -20.69 -6.64
N LYS A 633 -8.60 -21.57 -6.77
CA LYS A 633 -8.98 -22.12 -8.08
C LYS A 633 -9.70 -21.07 -8.92
N SER A 634 -9.46 -21.08 -10.23
CA SER A 634 -10.11 -20.18 -11.20
C SER A 634 -11.62 -20.43 -11.31
N ASP A 635 -12.38 -19.46 -11.83
CA ASP A 635 -13.84 -19.54 -12.00
C ASP A 635 -14.31 -20.84 -12.66
N SER A 636 -13.54 -21.37 -13.62
CA SER A 636 -13.87 -22.62 -14.31
C SER A 636 -13.96 -23.85 -13.38
N ASP A 637 -13.31 -23.79 -12.22
CA ASP A 637 -13.35 -24.84 -11.18
C ASP A 637 -14.40 -24.54 -10.10
N LEU A 638 -14.86 -23.29 -9.96
CA LEU A 638 -15.82 -22.88 -8.92
C LEU A 638 -17.24 -23.35 -9.24
N ASP A 639 -17.61 -23.39 -10.53
CA ASP A 639 -18.92 -23.88 -10.99
C ASP A 639 -19.07 -25.40 -10.88
N SER A 640 -17.97 -26.15 -10.76
CA SER A 640 -17.96 -27.62 -10.74
C SER A 640 -18.31 -28.26 -9.38
N ASP A 641 -18.26 -27.48 -8.30
CA ASP A 641 -18.47 -27.94 -6.92
C ASP A 641 -19.84 -27.54 -6.34
N SER A 642 -20.72 -26.87 -7.11
CA SER A 642 -22.08 -26.59 -6.64
C SER A 642 -22.94 -27.85 -6.73
N ASP A 643 -23.35 -28.36 -5.56
CA ASP A 643 -24.22 -29.52 -5.43
C ASP A 643 -25.45 -29.38 -6.33
N SER A 644 -25.69 -30.44 -7.10
CA SER A 644 -26.71 -30.61 -8.14
C SER A 644 -28.15 -30.71 -7.60
N ASP A 645 -28.51 -29.93 -6.58
CA ASP A 645 -29.81 -30.05 -5.88
C ASP A 645 -30.71 -28.81 -6.01
N SER A 646 -30.42 -27.87 -6.94
CA SER A 646 -31.41 -26.86 -7.35
C SER A 646 -31.97 -27.21 -8.73
N ASP A 647 -33.28 -27.46 -8.74
CA ASP A 647 -34.17 -27.74 -9.87
C ASP A 647 -33.62 -27.37 -11.26
N SER A 648 -33.50 -28.42 -12.07
CA SER A 648 -33.20 -28.36 -13.50
C SER A 648 -34.34 -27.68 -14.27
N ASP A 649 -34.35 -26.35 -14.32
CA ASP A 649 -35.18 -25.61 -15.29
C ASP A 649 -34.59 -24.27 -15.74
N SER A 650 -33.32 -23.97 -15.44
CA SER A 650 -32.64 -22.77 -15.95
C SER A 650 -31.56 -23.12 -16.99
N ALA A 651 -31.93 -23.99 -17.93
CA ALA A 651 -31.19 -24.12 -19.17
C ALA A 651 -31.48 -22.90 -20.06
N SER A 652 -30.44 -22.12 -20.34
CA SER A 652 -30.38 -21.11 -21.40
C SER A 652 -31.39 -19.95 -21.34
N ASN A 653 -31.13 -18.97 -20.47
CA ASN A 653 -31.65 -17.62 -20.69
C ASN A 653 -30.56 -16.78 -21.41
N PRO A 654 -30.68 -16.48 -22.72
CA PRO A 654 -29.64 -15.79 -23.51
C PRO A 654 -29.49 -14.29 -23.18
N PHE A 655 -30.16 -13.79 -22.15
CA PHE A 655 -30.24 -12.37 -21.79
C PHE A 655 -29.56 -11.96 -20.47
N HIS A 656 -28.90 -12.88 -19.75
CA HIS A 656 -28.04 -12.49 -18.62
C HIS A 656 -26.63 -12.14 -19.14
N GLY A 657 -26.52 -10.94 -19.73
CA GLY A 657 -25.34 -10.43 -20.42
C GLY A 657 -24.38 -9.57 -19.60
N GLU A 658 -24.41 -9.61 -18.27
CA GLU A 658 -23.43 -8.92 -17.43
C GLU A 658 -22.93 -9.89 -16.34
N GLU A 659 -21.64 -10.23 -16.36
CA GLU A 659 -20.99 -10.93 -15.24
C GLU A 659 -21.17 -10.06 -13.99
N ASP A 660 -21.92 -10.53 -13.00
CA ASP A 660 -21.97 -9.86 -11.69
C ASP A 660 -20.62 -10.07 -11.00
N HIS A 661 -19.69 -9.15 -11.22
CA HIS A 661 -18.36 -9.17 -10.63
C HIS A 661 -18.38 -9.20 -9.09
N TYR A 662 -19.48 -8.78 -8.46
CA TYR A 662 -19.65 -8.88 -7.01
C TYR A 662 -20.10 -10.28 -6.56
N GLU A 663 -20.71 -11.08 -7.43
CA GLU A 663 -21.03 -12.49 -7.13
C GLU A 663 -19.76 -13.32 -6.97
N ARG A 664 -18.74 -13.11 -7.82
CA ARG A 664 -17.43 -13.79 -7.66
C ARG A 664 -16.85 -13.57 -6.26
N ARG A 665 -16.87 -12.33 -5.76
CA ARG A 665 -16.46 -12.01 -4.38
C ARG A 665 -17.31 -12.77 -3.35
N ARG A 666 -18.64 -12.81 -3.52
CA ARG A 666 -19.55 -13.53 -2.60
C ARG A 666 -19.26 -15.03 -2.59
N GLN A 667 -18.99 -15.64 -3.75
CA GLN A 667 -18.62 -17.05 -3.87
C GLN A 667 -17.30 -17.35 -3.15
N ILE A 668 -16.27 -16.53 -3.35
CA ILE A 668 -14.99 -16.65 -2.63
C ILE A 668 -15.23 -16.60 -1.11
N CYS A 669 -16.00 -15.62 -0.63
CA CYS A 669 -16.34 -15.51 0.78
C CYS A 669 -17.04 -16.78 1.32
N ARG A 670 -18.07 -17.27 0.62
CA ARG A 670 -18.81 -18.49 1.02
C ARG A 670 -17.93 -19.74 1.04
N LYS A 671 -17.04 -19.90 0.06
CA LYS A 671 -16.21 -21.12 -0.09
C LYS A 671 -15.06 -21.19 0.90
N TYR A 672 -14.41 -20.06 1.19
CA TYR A 672 -13.12 -20.06 1.91
C TYR A 672 -13.19 -19.52 3.33
N LEU A 673 -14.12 -18.63 3.69
CA LEU A 673 -14.10 -17.98 5.02
C LEU A 673 -14.35 -18.96 6.17
N ASP A 674 -15.30 -19.89 6.02
CA ASP A 674 -15.58 -20.87 7.09
C ASP A 674 -14.37 -21.78 7.30
N ARG A 675 -13.76 -22.28 6.22
CA ARG A 675 -12.50 -23.05 6.29
C ARG A 675 -11.39 -22.26 6.97
N LEU A 676 -11.27 -20.98 6.63
CA LEU A 676 -10.26 -20.11 7.21
C LEU A 676 -10.49 -19.88 8.72
N ARG A 677 -11.75 -19.79 9.18
CA ARG A 677 -12.08 -19.77 10.62
C ARG A 677 -11.61 -21.03 11.32
N TRP A 678 -11.84 -22.20 10.72
CA TRP A 678 -11.42 -23.48 11.27
C TRP A 678 -9.89 -23.64 11.32
N GLU A 679 -9.16 -23.19 10.29
CA GLU A 679 -7.70 -23.38 10.20
C GLU A 679 -6.86 -22.27 10.86
N CYS A 680 -7.34 -21.03 10.82
CA CYS A 680 -6.58 -19.84 11.24
C CYS A 680 -7.25 -19.05 12.38
N GLY A 681 -8.46 -19.43 12.79
CA GLY A 681 -9.24 -18.76 13.83
C GLY A 681 -10.08 -17.59 13.32
N ASP A 682 -11.05 -17.18 14.14
CA ASP A 682 -12.02 -16.13 13.80
C ASP A 682 -11.36 -14.79 13.48
N THR A 683 -10.35 -14.39 14.26
CA THR A 683 -9.66 -13.11 14.07
C THR A 683 -9.02 -13.00 12.69
N TYR A 684 -8.35 -14.06 12.23
CA TYR A 684 -7.72 -14.06 10.90
C TYR A 684 -8.79 -14.00 9.79
N ALA A 685 -9.88 -14.76 9.93
CA ALA A 685 -10.97 -14.76 8.95
C ALA A 685 -11.73 -13.43 8.91
N ASP A 686 -11.94 -12.77 10.05
CA ASP A 686 -12.57 -11.45 10.14
C ASP A 686 -11.70 -10.36 9.48
N VAL A 687 -10.37 -10.45 9.62
CA VAL A 687 -9.43 -9.59 8.89
C VAL A 687 -9.57 -9.77 7.39
N VAL A 688 -9.56 -11.02 6.90
CA VAL A 688 -9.73 -11.32 5.47
C VAL A 688 -11.06 -10.80 4.95
N LEU A 689 -12.15 -11.05 5.68
CA LEU A 689 -13.46 -10.55 5.31
C LEU A 689 -13.48 -9.02 5.20
N SER A 690 -12.84 -8.33 6.15
CA SER A 690 -12.75 -6.87 6.16
C SER A 690 -11.97 -6.33 4.94
N CYS A 691 -10.91 -7.02 4.52
CA CYS A 691 -10.18 -6.69 3.29
C CYS A 691 -11.04 -6.88 2.03
N LEU A 692 -11.81 -7.97 1.94
CA LEU A 692 -12.64 -8.28 0.76
C LEU A 692 -13.87 -7.37 0.64
N MET A 693 -14.40 -6.92 1.78
CA MET A 693 -15.58 -6.06 1.87
C MET A 693 -15.25 -4.56 1.90
N ILE A 694 -14.01 -4.19 1.62
CA ILE A 694 -13.59 -2.79 1.59
C ILE A 694 -14.45 -1.96 0.63
N ASP A 695 -14.84 -0.77 1.08
CA ASP A 695 -15.52 0.19 0.21
C ASP A 695 -14.51 0.82 -0.74
N SER A 696 -14.93 1.07 -1.98
CA SER A 696 -14.10 1.68 -3.03
C SER A 696 -14.60 3.07 -3.43
N SER A 697 -15.45 3.70 -2.61
CA SER A 697 -15.97 5.05 -2.81
C SER A 697 -14.85 6.11 -2.76
N ASP A 698 -15.09 7.27 -3.37
CA ASP A 698 -14.07 8.33 -3.55
C ASP A 698 -14.02 9.37 -2.42
N ASP A 699 -14.97 9.31 -1.50
CA ASP A 699 -15.19 10.41 -0.57
C ASP A 699 -14.10 10.43 0.51
N GLU A 700 -13.78 11.62 1.02
CA GLU A 700 -12.73 11.79 2.05
C GLU A 700 -12.99 10.98 3.32
N VAL A 701 -14.27 10.76 3.64
CA VAL A 701 -14.71 9.89 4.75
C VAL A 701 -14.32 8.44 4.48
N ALA A 702 -14.45 7.97 3.24
CA ALA A 702 -14.05 6.62 2.86
C ALA A 702 -12.54 6.42 2.99
N LYS A 703 -11.73 7.39 2.54
CA LYS A 703 -10.26 7.33 2.69
C LYS A 703 -9.79 7.33 4.16
N ALA A 704 -10.42 8.15 5.01
CA ALA A 704 -10.13 8.12 6.44
C ALA A 704 -10.50 6.74 7.04
N SER A 705 -11.63 6.18 6.61
CA SER A 705 -12.10 4.85 7.00
C SER A 705 -11.18 3.73 6.50
N GLU A 706 -10.61 3.85 5.29
CA GLU A 706 -9.62 2.93 4.71
C GLU A 706 -8.33 2.93 5.54
N ARG A 707 -7.81 4.11 5.91
CA ARG A 707 -6.62 4.22 6.78
C ARG A 707 -6.87 3.59 8.15
N GLU A 708 -8.03 3.86 8.73
CA GLU A 708 -8.43 3.25 10.00
C GLU A 708 -8.57 1.72 9.86
N LEU A 709 -9.12 1.24 8.74
CA LEU A 709 -9.21 -0.18 8.43
C LEU A 709 -7.83 -0.83 8.33
N CYS A 710 -6.89 -0.25 7.59
CA CYS A 710 -5.51 -0.75 7.48
C CYS A 710 -4.83 -0.87 8.84
N GLY A 711 -4.95 0.14 9.72
CA GLY A 711 -4.44 0.04 11.08
C GLY A 711 -5.09 -1.10 11.89
N ARG A 712 -6.41 -1.32 11.71
CA ARG A 712 -7.16 -2.35 12.44
C ARG A 712 -6.75 -3.74 12.00
N ILE A 713 -6.61 -3.96 10.69
CA ILE A 713 -6.11 -5.20 10.08
C ILE A 713 -4.75 -5.58 10.71
N VAL A 714 -3.81 -4.64 10.83
CA VAL A 714 -2.51 -4.89 11.47
C VAL A 714 -2.69 -5.30 12.94
N ALA A 715 -3.48 -4.54 13.70
CA ALA A 715 -3.71 -4.78 15.13
C ALA A 715 -4.44 -6.09 15.43
N ASP A 716 -5.31 -6.54 14.52
CA ASP A 716 -6.06 -7.80 14.64
C ASP A 716 -5.17 -9.00 14.30
N LEU A 717 -4.33 -8.90 13.25
CA LEU A 717 -3.36 -9.95 12.91
C LEU A 717 -2.29 -10.17 13.99
N GLU A 718 -1.96 -9.16 14.80
CA GLU A 718 -1.08 -9.29 15.97
C GLU A 718 -1.67 -10.15 17.09
N ASN A 719 -2.98 -10.36 17.09
CA ASN A 719 -3.64 -11.24 18.05
C ASN A 719 -3.70 -12.69 17.53
N CYS A 720 -3.29 -12.95 16.29
CA CYS A 720 -3.21 -14.30 15.73
C CYS A 720 -1.91 -14.98 16.22
N GLN A 721 -2.06 -15.97 17.10
CA GLN A 721 -0.96 -16.78 17.63
C GLN A 721 -1.22 -18.27 17.32
N ALA A 722 -0.16 -19.01 17.04
CA ALA A 722 -0.22 -20.39 16.54
C ALA A 722 -0.14 -21.45 17.64
#